data_AF-A0AAW6VL63-F1
#
_entry.id   AF-A0AAW6VL63-F1
#
_cell.length_a   1.000
_cell.length_b   1.000
_cell.length_c   1.000
_cell.angle_alpha   90.00
_cell.angle_beta   90.00
_cell.angle_gamma   90.00
#
_symmetry.space_group_name_H-M   'P 1'
#
loop_
_entity.id
_entity.type
_entity.pdbx_description
1 polymer ?
#
loop_
_entity_poly.entity_id
_entity_poly.type
_entity_poly.pdbx_seq_one_letter_code
_entity_poly.pdbx_strand_id
1 'polypeptide(L)'
;MYLNQEYKNRFRILKGGLISLVVASNLYGAPTGGVVTSGNANISQNGNTTNINQSSQKATINWQSFGIKNGETVNFNQPNSNSITLNRVIGNEKSIIDGALNANGQVWILNSNGTLFGKNAKVNTSGLLVTTKNILDDDFQKGNYSFKGDSKASIENLGNISSEKYSSFIANSVVNNGTIKVHSGTINLTGASEFSISLDENSNISLKVTKGVLDALVENNNLIVANGGNVYLTTNAKNELLKGVVNNSGIIEANSLDDITGKQSEVIIFAHGGTANIDGEIKAKNSFVETSGENLNVSANTKVIAKTWLLDPVNMTIESTGGNSLTGSSVSAIAIQNALGGTNVELQADNNITVNQNITWSTDKQLKLTADNINVNATINNTNKTNGGVYFNAANNQSKVVFGADGKVIVNNVYQLQWINTALGGKYELGSNIDAGVTSSWNSGAGFNPISIFTGTFDGKGFTISDLYINRNMDFVGLFGYTSGSTIKNLGLVNVNITGSQNVGGLVGMNSNNSQIENSYVTGNVSGGDYSYNIGGFVGYNNNSQIKNSYFTGSVTGSQNVGGLVGMNSNNSQIENSYALGLVSGFWYVGGLVGWNDNYSKIENSYVNGNVNGNNSVGGLVGLNYNNSQIKNSYVSGNVNGNNSVGGLLGWNEGTITNSWYDNETNSASMADSGYGILKNNIVIALKNASSEWETDSSKGRGYGIDGLTALPFLKNVTKLSNTLFQDGLGTSAKPYTITNWTQLQNINNSNILTKNYYFNLLNDLSNQTSDYTNLASSTANGGLGWDSIGYNSSNAFNGVFDGKGFTISELYINRPNQDYIGLFGITNSGIKNLGLVDVDITGKHQVGGLVGYYSYGGTIENSYFTGTVTGDTNIGGLVGFNGGGTIINSYFSGNVTGSSQVGGLSGLHQGGTIENSYAIGEVKGNDYVGGLVGRHYLGTVKNSYASGLVSGNSNIGGLIGYSDNGTIQNSFYDKTKNPNFDNALGTGKTTQEMSYGGTFKNASWDIIADSSVTSFTPIRKWDSVNNKYIWAISPLALNYNLGSKSTTYNGSVQNLSDFYSSVIVIPSGYEFLNIDYKFQKDGNDVTGYKNAETYSNIKVALNGTSATDEFLTLSTTGNITGTLTITPTSVTPNKVVQNSEVQKVINSIQRSISTQSLSNILSSVNNSTVDTQIQKQQNSNLLNTNQNVQTLALGKDLGISIVNGGVNAPSINIEEIKNLLSTQN
;
A
#
# COMPACT_ATOMS: atom_id res chain seq x y z
N MET A 1 57.68 37.06 43.33
CA MET A 1 57.08 38.37 43.63
C MET A 1 55.70 38.09 44.25
N TYR A 2 55.36 38.59 45.44
CA TYR A 2 55.21 40.00 45.86
C TYR A 2 54.00 40.66 45.16
N LEU A 3 53.05 41.30 45.85
CA LEU A 3 52.93 41.52 47.32
C LEU A 3 51.45 41.73 47.73
N ASN A 4 51.09 41.35 48.96
CA ASN A 4 49.81 41.68 49.60
C ASN A 4 49.62 43.20 49.83
N GLN A 5 48.36 43.64 49.98
CA GLN A 5 48.01 44.49 51.14
C GLN A 5 46.55 44.28 51.60
N GLU A 6 46.31 44.55 52.88
CA GLU A 6 45.03 44.34 53.57
C GLU A 6 44.10 45.55 53.44
N TYR A 7 42.81 45.39 53.79
CA TYR A 7 42.24 46.23 54.85
C TYR A 7 41.42 45.39 55.84
N LYS A 8 41.38 45.86 57.10
CA LYS A 8 40.94 45.08 58.27
C LYS A 8 39.50 45.46 58.68
N ASN A 9 38.76 44.51 59.28
CA ASN A 9 38.16 44.77 60.60
C ASN A 9 37.72 43.53 61.40
N ARG A 10 38.58 43.16 62.36
CA ARG A 10 38.28 42.81 63.76
C ARG A 10 36.94 42.12 64.09
N PHE A 11 37.02 40.88 64.59
CA PHE A 11 36.30 40.49 65.81
C PHE A 11 37.21 39.68 66.75
N ARG A 12 36.92 39.71 68.06
CA ARG A 12 37.75 39.11 69.12
C ARG A 12 37.50 37.61 69.26
N ILE A 13 38.57 36.84 69.41
CA ILE A 13 38.51 35.55 70.13
C ILE A 13 38.46 35.85 71.63
N LEU A 14 37.63 35.13 72.37
CA LEU A 14 37.77 34.97 73.83
C LEU A 14 37.70 33.46 74.15
N LYS A 15 38.63 33.00 74.98
CA LYS A 15 38.87 31.57 75.24
C LYS A 15 37.97 31.02 76.35
N GLY A 16 37.65 29.73 76.28
CA GLY A 16 37.33 28.91 77.46
C GLY A 16 35.95 28.28 77.44
N GLY A 17 35.88 26.98 77.11
CA GLY A 17 34.66 26.19 77.21
C GLY A 17 34.73 24.92 76.34
N LEU A 18 35.09 23.78 76.93
CA LEU A 18 34.81 22.50 76.29
C LEU A 18 33.32 22.20 76.47
N ILE A 19 32.59 22.15 75.37
CA ILE A 19 31.31 21.43 75.27
C ILE A 19 31.46 20.45 74.12
N SER A 20 31.03 19.20 74.35
CA SER A 20 31.18 18.12 73.38
C SER A 20 30.37 18.41 72.12
N LEU A 21 31.04 18.78 71.03
CA LEU A 21 30.40 18.86 69.73
C LEU A 21 30.29 17.46 69.13
N VAL A 22 29.25 16.73 69.57
CA VAL A 22 28.75 15.58 68.82
C VAL A 22 28.28 16.12 67.48
N VAL A 23 29.13 16.02 66.46
CA VAL A 23 28.73 16.22 65.06
C VAL A 23 27.90 15.01 64.66
N ALA A 24 26.65 15.02 65.12
CA ALA A 24 25.59 14.33 64.42
C ALA A 24 25.52 14.96 63.04
N SER A 25 26.15 14.32 62.06
CA SER A 25 25.98 14.63 60.65
C SER A 25 24.55 14.25 60.28
N ASN A 26 23.59 15.13 60.61
CA ASN A 26 22.24 15.04 60.12
C ASN A 26 22.32 15.05 58.59
N LEU A 27 22.17 13.86 58.00
CA LEU A 27 21.98 13.66 56.59
C LEU A 27 20.62 14.28 56.23
N TYR A 28 20.61 15.60 56.02
CA TYR A 28 19.47 16.28 55.45
C TYR A 28 19.28 15.75 54.03
N GLY A 29 18.31 14.86 53.87
CA GLY A 29 17.86 14.41 52.55
C GLY A 29 17.31 15.60 51.77
N ALA A 30 17.32 15.53 50.44
CA ALA A 30 16.71 16.57 49.63
C ALA A 30 15.16 16.44 49.64
N PRO A 31 14.40 17.50 49.28
CA PRO A 31 14.81 18.88 48.99
C PRO A 31 15.14 19.70 50.25
N THR A 32 15.84 20.83 50.10
CA THR A 32 16.47 21.56 51.22
C THR A 32 16.05 23.03 51.32
N GLY A 33 16.00 23.54 52.57
CA GLY A 33 15.68 24.94 52.86
C GLY A 33 14.24 25.35 52.53
N GLY A 34 13.28 24.43 52.67
CA GLY A 34 11.86 24.66 52.41
C GLY A 34 11.21 25.55 53.48
N VAL A 35 10.55 26.62 53.03
CA VAL A 35 9.79 27.57 53.85
C VAL A 35 8.43 27.79 53.22
N VAL A 36 7.37 27.51 53.98
CA VAL A 36 5.98 27.77 53.54
C VAL A 36 5.71 29.27 53.59
N THR A 37 5.34 29.87 52.46
CA THR A 37 5.08 31.32 52.35
C THR A 37 3.60 31.66 52.19
N SER A 38 2.78 30.67 51.82
CA SER A 38 1.34 30.85 51.62
C SER A 38 0.59 29.54 51.86
N GLY A 39 -0.59 29.60 52.48
CA GLY A 39 -1.33 28.40 52.91
C GLY A 39 -0.67 27.64 54.05
N ASN A 40 -1.18 26.43 54.33
CA ASN A 40 -0.78 25.60 55.47
C ASN A 40 -0.20 24.26 54.97
N ALA A 41 1.09 24.04 55.20
CA ALA A 41 1.75 22.75 55.03
C ALA A 41 2.84 22.53 56.09
N ASN A 42 3.08 21.28 56.48
CA ASN A 42 4.14 20.88 57.40
C ASN A 42 5.14 19.97 56.70
N ILE A 43 6.39 20.43 56.59
CA ILE A 43 7.52 19.68 56.01
C ILE A 43 8.15 18.84 57.12
N SER A 44 8.33 17.55 56.86
CA SER A 44 8.91 16.58 57.80
C SER A 44 9.82 15.60 57.06
N GLN A 45 10.88 15.11 57.72
CA GLN A 45 11.85 14.21 57.09
C GLN A 45 12.14 13.02 58.00
N ASN A 46 12.19 11.83 57.41
CA ASN A 46 12.48 10.56 58.08
C ASN A 46 13.40 9.73 57.18
N GLY A 47 14.70 9.71 57.52
CA GLY A 47 15.74 9.17 56.65
C GLY A 47 15.68 9.80 55.25
N ASN A 48 15.71 8.96 54.21
CA ASN A 48 15.65 9.38 52.81
C ASN A 48 14.25 9.84 52.34
N THR A 49 13.23 9.88 53.21
CA THR A 49 11.86 10.27 52.85
C THR A 49 11.48 11.63 53.44
N THR A 50 11.11 12.57 52.57
CA THR A 50 10.57 13.89 52.94
C THR A 50 9.06 13.89 52.72
N ASN A 51 8.27 14.06 53.80
CA ASN A 51 6.80 14.12 53.75
C ASN A 51 6.33 15.57 53.96
N ILE A 52 5.57 16.08 52.99
CA ILE A 52 5.00 17.43 52.97
C ILE A 52 3.49 17.27 53.19
N ASN A 53 3.03 17.60 54.39
CA ASN A 53 1.64 17.40 54.82
C ASN A 53 0.87 18.72 54.69
N GLN A 54 0.16 18.89 53.58
CA GLN A 54 -0.66 20.07 53.27
C GLN A 54 -2.06 19.94 53.88
N SER A 55 -2.60 21.04 54.43
CA SER A 55 -3.95 21.09 55.00
C SER A 55 -4.86 22.18 54.40
N SER A 56 -4.31 23.19 53.72
CA SER A 56 -5.08 24.13 52.89
C SER A 56 -5.21 23.60 51.45
N GLN A 57 -6.28 23.96 50.72
CA GLN A 57 -6.46 23.52 49.33
C GLN A 57 -5.34 23.99 48.38
N LYS A 58 -4.69 25.12 48.68
CA LYS A 58 -3.51 25.66 47.99
C LYS A 58 -2.42 25.98 49.01
N ALA A 59 -1.16 25.68 48.69
CA ALA A 59 -0.01 26.07 49.50
C ALA A 59 1.19 26.43 48.61
N THR A 60 2.01 27.39 49.04
CA THR A 60 3.29 27.74 48.40
C THR A 60 4.45 27.48 49.35
N ILE A 61 5.49 26.82 48.83
CA ILE A 61 6.74 26.53 49.52
C ILE A 61 7.89 27.08 48.68
N ASN A 62 8.65 28.01 49.25
CA ASN A 62 9.93 28.45 48.69
C ASN A 62 11.04 27.49 49.15
N TRP A 63 11.92 27.07 48.24
CA TRP A 63 13.02 26.14 48.50
C TRP A 63 14.37 26.74 48.10
N GLN A 64 15.43 26.46 48.88
CA GLN A 64 16.78 26.84 48.49
C GLN A 64 17.30 25.93 47.37
N SER A 65 17.06 24.61 47.49
CA SER A 65 17.27 23.66 46.39
C SER A 65 16.18 22.59 46.41
N PHE A 66 15.47 22.43 45.29
CA PHE A 66 14.48 21.36 45.11
C PHE A 66 15.05 20.25 44.23
N GLY A 67 15.79 19.34 44.86
CA GLY A 67 16.25 18.09 44.25
C GLY A 67 15.70 16.88 44.99
N ILE A 68 15.78 15.71 44.36
CA ILE A 68 15.47 14.39 44.93
C ILE A 68 16.47 13.42 44.31
N LYS A 69 17.38 12.83 45.09
CA LYS A 69 18.41 11.91 44.57
C LYS A 69 17.85 10.50 44.36
N ASN A 70 18.58 9.68 43.62
CA ASN A 70 18.30 8.24 43.57
C ASN A 70 18.32 7.64 45.00
N GLY A 71 17.26 6.90 45.35
CA GLY A 71 17.04 6.39 46.70
C GLY A 71 16.46 7.39 47.71
N GLU A 72 16.16 8.63 47.32
CA GLU A 72 15.33 9.58 48.09
C GLU A 72 13.86 9.56 47.59
N THR A 73 12.94 10.00 48.44
CA THR A 73 11.50 10.05 48.14
C THR A 73 10.86 11.30 48.72
N VAL A 74 10.03 11.99 47.95
CA VAL A 74 9.18 13.10 48.41
C VAL A 74 7.72 12.72 48.28
N ASN A 75 6.95 12.80 49.36
CA ASN A 75 5.51 12.57 49.37
C ASN A 75 4.77 13.86 49.71
N PHE A 76 3.86 14.29 48.85
CA PHE A 76 2.90 15.35 49.13
C PHE A 76 1.58 14.72 49.58
N ASN A 77 1.28 14.85 50.86
CA ASN A 77 0.02 14.41 51.46
C ASN A 77 -0.92 15.64 51.49
N GLN A 78 -1.88 15.68 50.58
CA GLN A 78 -2.70 16.86 50.28
C GLN A 78 -4.20 16.57 50.56
N PRO A 79 -5.05 17.59 50.79
CA PRO A 79 -6.46 17.36 51.15
C PRO A 79 -7.29 16.54 50.14
N ASN A 80 -7.02 16.64 48.83
CA ASN A 80 -7.72 15.92 47.75
C ASN A 80 -6.98 16.09 46.40
N SER A 81 -7.49 15.42 45.35
CA SER A 81 -6.94 15.46 43.98
C SER A 81 -7.04 16.83 43.27
N ASN A 82 -7.81 17.78 43.82
CA ASN A 82 -7.90 19.17 43.35
C ASN A 82 -7.03 20.13 44.19
N SER A 83 -6.26 19.62 45.17
CA SER A 83 -5.37 20.42 46.01
C SER A 83 -4.03 20.65 45.31
N ILE A 84 -3.41 21.82 45.50
CA ILE A 84 -2.20 22.21 44.78
C ILE A 84 -1.09 22.63 45.75
N THR A 85 0.11 22.07 45.60
CA THR A 85 1.35 22.60 46.21
C THR A 85 2.22 23.25 45.14
N LEU A 86 2.52 24.54 45.30
CA LEU A 86 3.48 25.27 44.48
C LEU A 86 4.85 25.26 45.16
N ASN A 87 5.83 24.63 44.53
CA ASN A 87 7.22 24.55 44.97
C ASN A 87 8.07 25.51 44.11
N ARG A 88 8.48 26.64 44.68
CA ARG A 88 9.31 27.65 44.00
C ARG A 88 10.75 27.53 44.48
N VAL A 89 11.70 27.28 43.59
CA VAL A 89 13.12 27.38 43.90
C VAL A 89 13.54 28.84 43.87
N ILE A 90 14.14 29.32 44.97
CA ILE A 90 14.65 30.68 45.12
C ILE A 90 16.19 30.74 45.19
N GLY A 91 16.86 29.58 45.27
CA GLY A 91 18.30 29.46 45.08
C GLY A 91 18.73 29.41 43.61
N ASN A 92 20.00 29.13 43.38
CA ASN A 92 20.67 29.17 42.07
C ASN A 92 20.91 27.79 41.42
N GLU A 93 20.37 26.71 41.99
CA GLU A 93 20.56 25.34 41.47
C GLU A 93 19.42 24.87 40.55
N LYS A 94 19.77 24.08 39.52
CA LYS A 94 18.82 23.35 38.67
C LYS A 94 18.16 22.23 39.50
N SER A 95 16.84 22.07 39.39
CA SER A 95 16.14 20.98 40.08
C SER A 95 16.50 19.64 39.45
N ILE A 96 17.18 18.77 40.20
CA ILE A 96 17.51 17.40 39.75
C ILE A 96 16.65 16.41 40.54
N ILE A 97 15.73 15.75 39.86
CA ILE A 97 14.80 14.77 40.40
C ILE A 97 15.15 13.42 39.78
N ASP A 98 15.94 12.61 40.48
CA ASP A 98 16.35 11.25 40.10
C ASP A 98 15.86 10.20 41.14
N GLY A 99 14.92 10.59 42.01
CA GLY A 99 14.25 9.72 42.99
C GLY A 99 12.74 9.66 42.79
N ALA A 100 12.00 9.29 43.84
CA ALA A 100 10.54 9.22 43.79
C ALA A 100 9.86 10.54 44.22
N LEU A 101 8.80 10.94 43.51
CA LEU A 101 7.92 12.05 43.88
C LEU A 101 6.47 11.57 43.77
N ASN A 102 5.80 11.42 44.91
CA ASN A 102 4.41 10.96 44.98
C ASN A 102 3.50 12.08 45.52
N ALA A 103 2.29 12.19 44.98
CA ALA A 103 1.28 13.13 45.46
C ALA A 103 -0.14 12.60 45.19
N ASN A 104 -1.04 12.72 46.17
CA ASN A 104 -2.47 12.47 45.95
C ASN A 104 -3.24 13.70 45.42
N GLY A 105 -2.53 14.82 45.25
CA GLY A 105 -3.01 16.05 44.61
C GLY A 105 -2.05 16.52 43.51
N GLN A 106 -2.08 17.82 43.24
CA GLN A 106 -1.29 18.46 42.19
C GLN A 106 0.00 19.08 42.75
N VAL A 107 1.08 18.92 42.01
CA VAL A 107 2.42 19.44 42.35
C VAL A 107 2.91 20.35 41.23
N TRP A 108 3.16 21.61 41.57
CA TRP A 108 3.71 22.60 40.64
C TRP A 108 5.16 22.88 41.06
N ILE A 109 6.08 22.89 40.09
CA ILE A 109 7.53 23.07 40.29
C ILE A 109 7.99 24.25 39.43
N LEU A 110 8.42 25.32 40.09
CA LEU A 110 8.87 26.57 39.48
C LEU A 110 10.37 26.75 39.78
N ASN A 111 11.23 26.60 38.77
CA ASN A 111 12.67 26.80 38.93
C ASN A 111 13.28 27.51 37.71
N SER A 112 13.68 28.78 37.88
CA SER A 112 14.32 29.58 36.84
C SER A 112 15.70 29.07 36.39
N ASN A 113 16.32 28.15 37.13
CA ASN A 113 17.57 27.49 36.76
C ASN A 113 17.34 26.19 35.95
N GLY A 114 16.09 25.82 35.70
CA GLY A 114 15.69 24.63 34.94
C GLY A 114 15.31 23.44 35.80
N THR A 115 14.94 22.33 35.15
CA THR A 115 14.62 21.06 35.82
C THR A 115 15.10 19.88 34.99
N LEU A 116 15.55 18.81 35.65
CA LEU A 116 15.97 17.55 35.07
C LEU A 116 15.32 16.41 35.86
N PHE A 117 14.44 15.64 35.23
CA PHE A 117 14.03 14.35 35.74
C PHE A 117 15.04 13.31 35.24
N GLY A 118 15.85 12.76 36.14
CA GLY A 118 16.87 11.76 35.82
C GLY A 118 16.27 10.39 35.48
N LYS A 119 17.11 9.49 34.96
CA LYS A 119 16.68 8.16 34.48
C LYS A 119 16.02 7.28 35.54
N ASN A 120 16.32 7.52 36.83
CA ASN A 120 15.76 6.76 37.95
C ASN A 120 14.46 7.39 38.49
N ALA A 121 14.07 8.57 37.98
CA ALA A 121 12.91 9.31 38.47
C ALA A 121 11.59 8.54 38.31
N LYS A 122 10.77 8.60 39.35
CA LYS A 122 9.40 8.06 39.36
C LYS A 122 8.46 9.10 39.95
N VAL A 123 7.69 9.76 39.10
CA VAL A 123 6.75 10.81 39.48
C VAL A 123 5.32 10.29 39.35
N ASN A 124 4.54 10.33 40.42
CA ASN A 124 3.14 9.91 40.47
C ASN A 124 2.31 11.03 41.12
N THR A 125 1.44 11.72 40.37
CA THR A 125 0.64 12.84 40.90
C THR A 125 -0.80 12.84 40.38
N SER A 126 -1.69 13.65 40.95
CA SER A 126 -2.97 13.96 40.30
C SER A 126 -2.80 14.92 39.12
N GLY A 127 -1.83 15.84 39.20
CA GLY A 127 -1.45 16.72 38.09
C GLY A 127 -0.10 17.41 38.32
N LEU A 128 0.72 17.45 37.28
CA LEU A 128 2.09 17.98 37.33
C LEU A 128 2.23 19.23 36.45
N LEU A 129 2.71 20.33 37.04
CA LEU A 129 3.19 21.51 36.30
C LEU A 129 4.67 21.71 36.57
N VAL A 130 5.49 21.84 35.53
CA VAL A 130 6.92 22.16 35.63
C VAL A 130 7.20 23.37 34.75
N THR A 131 7.79 24.42 35.30
CA THR A 131 8.11 25.62 34.51
C THR A 131 9.36 26.35 35.00
N THR A 132 10.05 27.02 34.08
CA THR A 132 11.14 27.96 34.39
C THR A 132 10.67 29.40 34.59
N LYS A 133 9.36 29.63 34.51
CA LYS A 133 8.68 30.91 34.70
C LYS A 133 8.14 31.03 36.14
N ASN A 134 7.73 32.22 36.55
CA ASN A 134 7.31 32.50 37.93
C ASN A 134 5.94 33.20 37.98
N ILE A 135 5.27 33.06 39.14
CA ILE A 135 3.96 33.63 39.50
C ILE A 135 4.06 34.17 40.94
N LEU A 136 3.24 35.15 41.33
CA LEU A 136 3.17 35.63 42.71
C LEU A 136 2.27 34.73 43.57
N ASP A 137 2.53 34.65 44.87
CA ASP A 137 1.71 33.86 45.81
C ASP A 137 0.26 34.36 45.83
N ASP A 138 0.07 35.68 45.84
CA ASP A 138 -1.24 36.35 45.73
C ASP A 138 -2.03 35.91 44.50
N ASP A 139 -1.38 35.87 43.33
CA ASP A 139 -2.01 35.48 42.06
C ASP A 139 -2.37 33.99 42.06
N PHE A 140 -1.45 33.13 42.51
CA PHE A 140 -1.68 31.69 42.67
C PHE A 140 -2.87 31.40 43.61
N GLN A 141 -2.95 32.08 44.76
CA GLN A 141 -4.05 31.91 45.71
C GLN A 141 -5.39 32.39 45.11
N LYS A 142 -5.40 33.56 44.46
CA LYS A 142 -6.59 34.11 43.75
C LYS A 142 -7.03 33.28 42.54
N GLY A 143 -6.18 32.37 42.04
CA GLY A 143 -6.45 31.59 40.82
C GLY A 143 -6.10 32.31 39.52
N ASN A 144 -5.40 33.44 39.61
CA ASN A 144 -4.89 34.20 38.47
C ASN A 144 -3.59 33.56 37.95
N TYR A 145 -3.70 32.41 37.27
CA TYR A 145 -2.55 31.57 36.90
C TYR A 145 -1.75 32.10 35.70
N SER A 146 -1.22 33.32 35.81
CA SER A 146 -0.34 33.96 34.82
C SER A 146 1.13 33.85 35.23
N PHE A 147 1.95 33.28 34.35
CA PHE A 147 3.36 32.99 34.57
C PHE A 147 4.24 33.78 33.61
N LYS A 148 5.37 34.30 34.11
CA LYS A 148 6.33 35.11 33.34
C LYS A 148 7.76 34.93 33.83
N GLY A 149 8.75 35.13 32.96
CA GLY A 149 10.15 35.22 33.36
C GLY A 149 11.16 34.99 32.23
N ASP A 150 12.27 35.70 32.28
CA ASP A 150 13.29 35.72 31.21
C ASP A 150 14.29 34.55 31.27
N SER A 151 14.00 33.51 32.08
CA SER A 151 14.82 32.30 32.14
C SER A 151 14.90 31.61 30.77
N LYS A 152 16.13 31.33 30.33
CA LYS A 152 16.46 30.50 29.17
C LYS A 152 16.73 29.02 29.51
N ALA A 153 16.55 28.61 30.76
CA ALA A 153 16.86 27.24 31.18
C ALA A 153 15.88 26.22 30.60
N SER A 154 16.34 24.98 30.44
CA SER A 154 15.55 23.85 29.92
C SER A 154 14.85 23.04 31.01
N ILE A 155 13.79 22.34 30.59
CA ILE A 155 13.22 21.20 31.31
C ILE A 155 13.50 19.94 30.49
N GLU A 156 14.01 18.91 31.15
CA GLU A 156 14.36 17.64 30.51
C GLU A 156 13.81 16.47 31.32
N ASN A 157 13.23 15.48 30.64
CA ASN A 157 12.80 14.22 31.23
C ASN A 157 13.56 13.04 30.64
N LEU A 158 14.26 12.28 31.49
CA LEU A 158 14.87 10.97 31.20
C LEU A 158 14.16 9.83 31.94
N GLY A 159 13.23 10.14 32.86
CA GLY A 159 12.61 9.21 33.79
C GLY A 159 11.16 8.86 33.46
N ASN A 160 10.43 8.39 34.47
CA ASN A 160 9.03 7.95 34.35
C ASN A 160 8.11 8.91 35.10
N ILE A 161 7.19 9.54 34.36
CA ILE A 161 6.21 10.49 34.89
C ILE A 161 4.80 9.98 34.59
N SER A 162 3.97 9.89 35.61
CA SER A 162 2.57 9.48 35.55
C SER A 162 1.71 10.50 36.32
N SER A 163 0.68 11.03 35.67
CA SER A 163 -0.29 11.90 36.32
C SER A 163 -1.72 11.47 35.98
N GLU A 164 -2.69 11.78 36.86
CA GLU A 164 -4.10 11.50 36.57
C GLU A 164 -4.66 12.44 35.49
N LYS A 165 -4.62 13.76 35.74
CA LYS A 165 -5.35 14.78 34.97
C LYS A 165 -4.50 15.50 33.92
N TYR A 166 -3.25 15.83 34.27
CA TYR A 166 -2.35 16.47 33.32
C TYR A 166 -0.87 16.38 33.70
N SER A 167 0.00 16.50 32.69
CA SER A 167 1.44 16.74 32.87
C SER A 167 1.89 17.84 31.91
N SER A 168 2.28 19.00 32.44
CA SER A 168 2.57 20.20 31.64
C SER A 168 3.96 20.75 31.94
N PHE A 169 4.78 20.91 30.90
CA PHE A 169 6.18 21.30 30.98
C PHE A 169 6.40 22.52 30.07
N ILE A 170 6.70 23.68 30.67
CA ILE A 170 6.63 24.97 29.97
C ILE A 170 7.88 25.80 30.25
N ALA A 171 8.74 25.98 29.24
CA ALA A 171 10.03 26.65 29.35
C ALA A 171 10.45 27.27 27.99
N ASN A 172 11.73 27.65 27.84
CA ASN A 172 12.28 27.95 26.51
C ASN A 172 12.61 26.68 25.72
N SER A 173 13.07 25.64 26.42
CA SER A 173 13.42 24.34 25.86
C SER A 173 12.82 23.23 26.74
N VAL A 174 12.13 22.28 26.12
CA VAL A 174 11.44 21.16 26.78
C VAL A 174 11.75 19.87 26.01
N VAL A 175 12.40 18.89 26.65
CA VAL A 175 12.86 17.65 26.00
C VAL A 175 12.36 16.43 26.75
N ASN A 176 11.62 15.54 26.06
CA ASN A 176 11.23 14.23 26.57
C ASN A 176 12.06 13.09 25.94
N ASN A 177 13.06 12.64 26.67
CA ASN A 177 13.85 11.43 26.41
C ASN A 177 13.34 10.23 27.27
N GLY A 178 12.37 10.46 28.16
CA GLY A 178 11.79 9.48 29.08
C GLY A 178 10.36 9.08 28.70
N THR A 179 9.55 8.75 29.72
CA THR A 179 8.14 8.40 29.57
C THR A 179 7.25 9.37 30.33
N ILE A 180 6.21 9.89 29.68
CA ILE A 180 5.13 10.69 30.29
C ILE A 180 3.79 10.02 30.02
N LYS A 181 2.99 9.76 31.05
CA LYS A 181 1.65 9.17 30.94
C LYS A 181 0.59 10.00 31.67
N VAL A 182 -0.57 10.14 31.04
CA VAL A 182 -1.79 10.71 31.60
C VAL A 182 -2.98 9.84 31.16
N HIS A 183 -4.03 9.74 31.98
CA HIS A 183 -5.21 8.91 31.67
C HIS A 183 -6.43 9.80 31.47
N SER A 184 -6.95 9.86 30.25
CA SER A 184 -8.09 10.73 29.87
C SER A 184 -7.90 12.22 30.19
N GLY A 185 -6.66 12.70 30.09
CA GLY A 185 -6.26 14.06 30.44
C GLY A 185 -5.16 14.61 29.52
N THR A 186 -4.53 15.73 29.89
CA THR A 186 -3.73 16.55 28.95
C THR A 186 -2.22 16.48 29.19
N ILE A 187 -1.44 16.30 28.12
CA ILE A 187 0.02 16.49 28.13
C ILE A 187 0.39 17.74 27.32
N ASN A 188 1.11 18.68 27.93
CA ASN A 188 1.64 19.88 27.26
C ASN A 188 3.17 19.88 27.34
N LEU A 189 3.86 19.91 26.20
CA LEU A 189 5.28 20.28 26.09
C LEU A 189 5.34 21.59 25.31
N THR A 190 5.69 22.70 25.97
CA THR A 190 5.48 24.05 25.40
C THR A 190 6.67 24.99 25.53
N GLY A 191 7.09 25.55 24.38
CA GLY A 191 8.04 26.66 24.30
C GLY A 191 7.35 28.02 24.45
N ALA A 192 7.61 28.74 25.54
CA ALA A 192 6.98 30.04 25.86
C ALA A 192 7.84 30.93 26.79
N SER A 193 7.69 32.26 26.65
CA SER A 193 8.24 33.24 27.62
C SER A 193 7.23 33.60 28.71
N GLU A 194 5.97 33.81 28.33
CA GLU A 194 4.87 34.16 29.23
C GLU A 194 3.60 33.40 28.80
N PHE A 195 2.84 32.92 29.78
CA PHE A 195 1.64 32.12 29.53
C PHE A 195 0.62 32.26 30.67
N SER A 196 -0.62 31.90 30.39
CA SER A 196 -1.70 31.77 31.38
C SER A 196 -2.32 30.39 31.32
N ILE A 197 -2.59 29.81 32.49
CA ILE A 197 -3.33 28.56 32.65
C ILE A 197 -4.76 28.87 33.12
N SER A 198 -5.71 28.03 32.71
CA SER A 198 -7.01 27.89 33.38
C SER A 198 -7.25 26.42 33.75
N LEU A 199 -8.04 26.21 34.79
CA LEU A 199 -8.46 24.89 35.27
C LEU A 199 -9.99 24.81 35.21
N ASP A 200 -10.55 23.70 34.72
CA ASP A 200 -12.00 23.44 34.77
C ASP A 200 -12.44 22.90 36.15
N GLU A 201 -13.73 22.61 36.29
CA GLU A 201 -14.32 22.06 37.53
C GLU A 201 -13.70 20.70 37.97
N ASN A 202 -13.12 19.95 37.01
CA ASN A 202 -12.43 18.68 37.25
C ASN A 202 -10.90 18.86 37.47
N SER A 203 -10.40 20.09 37.35
CA SER A 203 -8.98 20.46 37.26
C SER A 203 -8.24 19.92 36.02
N ASN A 204 -8.93 19.76 34.91
CA ASN A 204 -8.31 19.66 33.58
C ASN A 204 -7.65 21.00 33.22
N ILE A 205 -6.51 20.95 32.54
CA ILE A 205 -5.71 22.14 32.22
C ILE A 205 -6.00 22.66 30.81
N SER A 206 -6.20 23.97 30.68
CA SER A 206 -6.15 24.67 29.39
C SER A 206 -5.06 25.75 29.43
N LEU A 207 -4.18 25.72 28.43
CA LEU A 207 -2.98 26.55 28.34
C LEU A 207 -3.12 27.59 27.22
N LYS A 208 -2.79 28.84 27.54
CA LYS A 208 -2.70 29.94 26.56
C LYS A 208 -1.34 30.62 26.68
N VAL A 209 -0.49 30.48 25.67
CA VAL A 209 0.75 31.25 25.58
C VAL A 209 0.41 32.71 25.23
N THR A 210 0.90 33.65 26.04
CA THR A 210 0.68 35.09 25.83
C THR A 210 1.86 35.77 25.14
N LYS A 211 3.08 35.21 25.30
CA LYS A 211 4.31 35.67 24.66
C LYS A 211 5.21 34.50 24.29
N GLY A 212 5.48 34.38 22.99
CA GLY A 212 6.42 33.42 22.43
C GLY A 212 7.87 33.65 22.85
N VAL A 213 8.78 32.82 22.32
CA VAL A 213 10.21 32.90 22.65
C VAL A 213 11.09 32.60 21.44
N LEU A 214 12.27 33.23 21.40
CA LEU A 214 13.29 33.03 20.39
C LEU A 214 13.99 31.68 20.63
N ASP A 215 14.31 30.97 19.54
CA ASP A 215 14.96 29.65 19.55
C ASP A 215 14.26 28.64 20.46
N ALA A 216 12.93 28.65 20.43
CA ALA A 216 12.08 27.77 21.21
C ALA A 216 12.28 26.31 20.76
N LEU A 217 12.46 25.36 21.68
CA LEU A 217 12.67 23.94 21.35
C LEU A 217 11.72 23.04 22.16
N VAL A 218 10.95 22.21 21.46
CA VAL A 218 10.16 21.13 22.06
C VAL A 218 10.52 19.81 21.39
N GLU A 219 10.90 18.80 22.16
CA GLU A 219 11.27 17.48 21.63
C GLU A 219 10.56 16.33 22.34
N ASN A 220 10.11 15.33 21.56
CA ASN A 220 9.80 13.99 22.05
C ASN A 220 10.63 12.95 21.30
N ASN A 221 11.57 12.32 22.02
CA ASN A 221 12.48 11.30 21.51
C ASN A 221 12.22 9.91 22.11
N ASN A 222 11.16 9.78 22.92
CA ASN A 222 10.77 8.52 23.57
C ASN A 222 9.23 8.44 23.69
N LEU A 223 8.62 8.32 24.88
CA LEU A 223 7.21 7.91 24.99
C LEU A 223 6.32 8.96 25.67
N ILE A 224 5.19 9.24 25.01
CA ILE A 224 4.06 10.03 25.54
C ILE A 224 2.77 9.21 25.41
N VAL A 225 1.97 9.10 26.47
CA VAL A 225 0.67 8.39 26.45
C VAL A 225 -0.43 9.24 27.10
N ALA A 226 -1.53 9.46 26.38
CA ALA A 226 -2.72 10.20 26.82
C ALA A 226 -4.02 9.60 26.22
N ASN A 227 -4.24 8.29 26.36
CA ASN A 227 -5.45 7.63 25.85
C ASN A 227 -6.74 8.23 26.47
N GLY A 228 -7.71 8.56 25.62
CA GLY A 228 -8.93 9.31 25.95
C GLY A 228 -8.69 10.78 26.33
N GLY A 229 -7.48 11.30 26.10
CA GLY A 229 -7.04 12.66 26.41
C GLY A 229 -6.29 13.29 25.25
N ASN A 230 -5.54 14.37 25.52
CA ASN A 230 -4.95 15.24 24.48
C ASN A 230 -3.43 15.43 24.66
N VAL A 231 -2.71 15.61 23.55
CA VAL A 231 -1.26 15.85 23.54
C VAL A 231 -0.92 17.08 22.70
N TYR A 232 -0.21 18.05 23.31
CA TYR A 232 0.23 19.28 22.65
C TYR A 232 1.76 19.40 22.73
N LEU A 233 2.44 19.37 21.58
CA LEU A 233 3.86 19.69 21.42
C LEU A 233 3.94 21.01 20.64
N THR A 234 4.15 22.13 21.33
CA THR A 234 3.90 23.45 20.74
C THR A 234 5.00 24.45 21.04
N THR A 235 5.48 25.17 20.02
CA THR A 235 6.24 26.42 20.22
C THR A 235 5.42 27.58 19.67
N ASN A 236 5.05 28.53 20.52
CA ASN A 236 4.35 29.73 20.06
C ASN A 236 5.40 30.79 19.72
N ALA A 237 5.41 31.23 18.46
CA ALA A 237 6.26 32.29 17.98
C ALA A 237 5.40 33.29 17.19
N LYS A 238 5.26 34.50 17.74
CA LYS A 238 4.24 35.48 17.32
C LYS A 238 4.65 36.35 16.13
N ASN A 239 5.94 36.37 15.80
CA ASN A 239 6.56 37.17 14.75
C ASN A 239 7.61 36.32 14.02
N GLU A 240 7.85 36.55 12.74
CA GLU A 240 8.87 35.88 11.89
C GLU A 240 10.31 35.88 12.47
N LEU A 241 10.60 36.84 13.35
CA LEU A 241 11.86 36.98 14.08
C LEU A 241 12.06 35.94 15.20
N LEU A 242 11.06 35.11 15.48
CA LEU A 242 11.09 34.07 16.51
C LEU A 242 10.87 32.73 15.80
N LYS A 243 11.93 31.95 15.55
CA LYS A 243 11.78 30.62 14.94
C LYS A 243 11.79 29.54 16.02
N GLY A 244 10.64 28.87 16.19
CA GLY A 244 10.51 27.70 17.03
C GLY A 244 10.88 26.41 16.29
N VAL A 245 11.24 25.37 17.04
CA VAL A 245 11.47 24.01 16.53
C VAL A 245 10.67 23.03 17.38
N VAL A 246 9.91 22.16 16.72
CA VAL A 246 9.21 21.04 17.37
C VAL A 246 9.64 19.74 16.69
N ASN A 247 10.26 18.84 17.46
CA ASN A 247 10.75 17.55 16.97
C ASN A 247 9.95 16.40 17.61
N ASN A 248 9.41 15.49 16.80
CA ASN A 248 9.03 14.16 17.28
C ASN A 248 9.85 13.11 16.54
N SER A 249 10.62 12.32 17.29
CA SER A 249 11.22 11.06 16.82
C SER A 249 10.73 9.85 17.62
N GLY A 250 10.03 10.09 18.74
CA GLY A 250 9.47 9.08 19.61
C GLY A 250 8.05 8.62 19.23
N ILE A 251 7.40 7.98 20.20
CA ILE A 251 6.03 7.48 20.13
C ILE A 251 5.10 8.41 20.92
N ILE A 252 3.99 8.80 20.29
CA ILE A 252 2.84 9.44 20.94
C ILE A 252 1.64 8.50 20.83
N GLU A 253 1.02 8.16 21.95
CA GLU A 253 -0.19 7.33 21.99
C GLU A 253 -1.35 8.08 22.67
N ALA A 254 -2.36 8.46 21.89
CA ALA A 254 -3.54 9.19 22.36
C ALA A 254 -4.78 8.72 21.58
N ASN A 255 -5.10 7.44 21.72
CA ASN A 255 -6.29 6.85 21.11
C ASN A 255 -7.53 7.42 21.78
N SER A 256 -8.51 7.79 20.97
CA SER A 256 -9.79 8.33 21.42
C SER A 256 -10.63 7.23 22.10
N LEU A 257 -11.52 7.66 23.01
CA LEU A 257 -12.51 6.83 23.68
C LEU A 257 -13.93 7.36 23.40
N ASP A 258 -14.15 7.87 22.18
CA ASP A 258 -15.34 8.63 21.77
C ASP A 258 -16.63 7.82 21.89
N ASP A 259 -16.59 6.51 21.64
CA ASP A 259 -17.70 5.57 21.88
C ASP A 259 -18.15 5.46 23.36
N ILE A 260 -17.31 5.94 24.29
CA ILE A 260 -17.52 5.88 25.75
C ILE A 260 -17.73 7.27 26.35
N THR A 261 -17.02 8.28 25.86
CA THR A 261 -16.96 9.63 26.45
C THR A 261 -17.73 10.71 25.68
N GLY A 262 -18.08 10.45 24.41
CA GLY A 262 -18.60 11.47 23.49
C GLY A 262 -17.60 12.59 23.16
N LYS A 263 -16.30 12.44 23.51
CA LYS A 263 -15.24 13.41 23.25
C LYS A 263 -14.13 12.75 22.44
N GLN A 264 -13.76 13.39 21.33
CA GLN A 264 -12.64 12.97 20.50
C GLN A 264 -11.32 13.44 21.12
N SER A 265 -10.33 12.56 21.18
CA SER A 265 -8.93 12.93 21.51
C SER A 265 -8.26 13.70 20.36
N GLU A 266 -7.26 14.51 20.68
CA GLU A 266 -6.41 15.20 19.68
C GLU A 266 -4.91 15.18 20.03
N VAL A 267 -4.08 15.14 18.98
CA VAL A 267 -2.62 15.31 19.05
C VAL A 267 -2.24 16.48 18.14
N ILE A 268 -1.64 17.53 18.69
CA ILE A 268 -1.18 18.71 17.93
C ILE A 268 0.33 18.89 18.12
N ILE A 269 1.05 18.92 17.00
CA ILE A 269 2.50 19.16 16.93
C ILE A 269 2.73 20.41 16.07
N PHE A 270 2.86 21.57 16.71
CA PHE A 270 2.82 22.88 16.03
C PHE A 270 4.02 23.78 16.39
N ALA A 271 4.87 24.03 15.40
CA ALA A 271 5.89 25.08 15.44
C ALA A 271 5.36 26.39 14.82
N HIS A 272 4.55 27.16 15.55
CA HIS A 272 4.03 28.46 15.07
C HIS A 272 5.20 29.36 14.61
N GLY A 273 5.23 29.79 13.35
CA GLY A 273 6.36 30.60 12.82
C GLY A 273 7.72 29.90 12.83
N GLY A 274 7.73 28.56 12.82
CA GLY A 274 8.94 27.75 12.98
C GLY A 274 8.92 26.45 12.18
N THR A 275 9.77 25.50 12.54
CA THR A 275 9.90 24.21 11.85
C THR A 275 9.41 23.05 12.71
N ALA A 276 8.46 22.27 12.19
CA ALA A 276 8.09 20.98 12.76
C ALA A 276 8.80 19.86 12.01
N ASN A 277 9.51 18.98 12.71
CA ASN A 277 10.16 17.80 12.16
C ASN A 277 9.51 16.54 12.75
N ILE A 278 8.91 15.73 11.88
CA ILE A 278 8.14 14.54 12.23
C ILE A 278 8.84 13.29 11.71
N ASP A 279 9.13 12.40 12.64
CA ASP A 279 9.54 11.00 12.49
C ASP A 279 8.81 10.20 13.61
N GLY A 280 9.11 8.91 13.79
CA GLY A 280 8.52 8.09 14.83
C GLY A 280 7.07 7.66 14.56
N GLU A 281 6.25 7.58 15.60
CA GLU A 281 4.92 6.96 15.53
C GLU A 281 3.85 7.70 16.34
N ILE A 282 2.71 8.01 15.71
CA ILE A 282 1.54 8.64 16.33
C ILE A 282 0.36 7.65 16.27
N LYS A 283 0.04 7.06 17.43
CA LYS A 283 -1.06 6.11 17.65
C LYS A 283 -2.24 6.86 18.28
N ALA A 284 -3.12 7.39 17.43
CA ALA A 284 -4.25 8.20 17.85
C ALA A 284 -5.55 7.69 17.19
N LYS A 285 -5.86 6.40 17.35
CA LYS A 285 -7.05 5.76 16.74
C LYS A 285 -8.31 6.55 17.09
N ASN A 286 -9.18 6.75 16.09
CA ASN A 286 -10.38 7.60 16.13
C ASN A 286 -10.15 9.10 16.46
N SER A 287 -8.95 9.50 16.87
CA SER A 287 -8.56 10.88 17.20
C SER A 287 -8.31 11.76 15.98
N PHE A 288 -8.18 13.06 16.21
CA PHE A 288 -7.60 14.02 15.27
C PHE A 288 -6.08 14.14 15.51
N VAL A 289 -5.30 14.33 14.44
CA VAL A 289 -3.85 14.60 14.51
C VAL A 289 -3.52 15.79 13.63
N GLU A 290 -2.77 16.75 14.15
CA GLU A 290 -2.25 17.91 13.42
C GLU A 290 -0.73 17.98 13.52
N THR A 291 -0.07 18.22 12.39
CA THR A 291 1.36 18.53 12.30
C THR A 291 1.55 19.80 11.47
N SER A 292 2.01 20.90 12.07
CA SER A 292 2.01 22.24 11.46
C SER A 292 3.27 23.07 11.81
N GLY A 293 3.61 24.02 10.94
CA GLY A 293 4.65 25.03 11.16
C GLY A 293 4.81 25.97 9.96
N GLU A 294 5.69 26.97 10.05
CA GLU A 294 6.13 27.71 8.85
C GLU A 294 6.73 26.73 7.82
N ASN A 295 7.50 25.77 8.33
CA ASN A 295 8.06 24.66 7.57
C ASN A 295 7.69 23.33 8.27
N LEU A 296 7.31 22.32 7.48
CA LEU A 296 6.96 20.99 7.96
C LEU A 296 7.78 19.92 7.22
N ASN A 297 8.56 19.17 7.98
CA ASN A 297 9.37 18.05 7.50
C ASN A 297 8.77 16.74 8.03
N VAL A 298 8.46 15.80 7.14
CA VAL A 298 7.90 14.49 7.51
C VAL A 298 8.68 13.39 6.81
N SER A 299 9.40 12.55 7.57
CA SER A 299 10.21 11.46 7.02
C SER A 299 9.36 10.24 6.65
N ALA A 300 9.89 9.37 5.78
CA ALA A 300 9.28 8.09 5.42
C ALA A 300 9.16 7.08 6.59
N ASN A 301 9.86 7.30 7.70
CA ASN A 301 9.71 6.46 8.90
C ASN A 301 8.40 6.74 9.64
N THR A 302 7.83 7.95 9.46
CA THR A 302 6.65 8.44 10.15
C THR A 302 5.45 7.52 9.95
N LYS A 303 4.83 7.10 11.05
CA LYS A 303 3.61 6.28 11.07
C LYS A 303 2.51 7.02 11.82
N VAL A 304 1.39 7.31 11.15
CA VAL A 304 0.21 7.94 11.76
C VAL A 304 -1.01 7.04 11.61
N ILE A 305 -1.64 6.70 12.72
CA ILE A 305 -2.89 5.94 12.80
C ILE A 305 -3.92 6.85 13.49
N ALA A 306 -4.83 7.43 12.72
CA ALA A 306 -5.85 8.37 13.22
C ALA A 306 -7.16 8.29 12.44
N LYS A 307 -8.16 9.08 12.81
CA LYS A 307 -9.37 9.30 11.99
C LYS A 307 -9.07 10.24 10.82
N THR A 308 -8.37 11.32 11.15
CA THR A 308 -7.88 12.36 10.24
C THR A 308 -6.51 12.81 10.70
N TRP A 309 -5.59 12.98 9.76
CA TRP A 309 -4.28 13.62 9.96
C TRP A 309 -4.20 14.87 9.05
N LEU A 310 -4.11 16.03 9.69
CA LEU A 310 -3.89 17.34 9.06
C LEU A 310 -2.39 17.65 9.02
N LEU A 311 -1.88 18.00 7.85
CA LEU A 311 -0.56 18.58 7.63
C LEU A 311 -0.77 20.02 7.14
N ASP A 312 -0.35 21.03 7.90
CA ASP A 312 -0.69 22.43 7.62
C ASP A 312 0.52 23.41 7.67
N PRO A 313 1.41 23.41 6.66
CA PRO A 313 2.50 24.39 6.52
C PRO A 313 2.26 25.47 5.44
N VAL A 314 3.00 26.59 5.51
CA VAL A 314 2.89 27.72 4.57
C VAL A 314 3.07 27.31 3.08
N ASN A 315 3.92 26.32 2.83
CA ASN A 315 4.10 25.62 1.55
C ASN A 315 4.37 24.13 1.83
N MET A 316 4.09 23.24 0.87
CA MET A 316 4.32 21.80 0.99
C MET A 316 4.84 21.17 -0.33
N THR A 317 5.94 20.41 -0.27
CA THR A 317 6.39 19.56 -1.37
C THR A 317 6.33 18.09 -0.96
N ILE A 318 5.67 17.25 -1.78
CA ILE A 318 5.60 15.81 -1.58
C ILE A 318 6.72 15.12 -2.36
N GLU A 319 7.62 14.48 -1.62
CA GLU A 319 8.81 13.80 -2.12
C GLU A 319 8.82 12.33 -1.66
N SER A 320 9.77 11.50 -2.12
CA SER A 320 9.71 10.05 -1.86
C SER A 320 9.98 9.76 -0.37
N THR A 321 11.15 10.16 0.11
CA THR A 321 11.58 9.97 1.50
C THR A 321 11.16 11.11 2.44
N GLY A 322 10.86 12.30 1.89
CA GLY A 322 10.57 13.51 2.67
C GLY A 322 11.74 13.94 3.58
N GLY A 323 11.48 14.90 4.48
CA GLY A 323 12.33 15.21 5.63
C GLY A 323 13.74 15.79 5.38
N ASN A 324 14.17 15.94 4.13
CA ASN A 324 15.57 16.24 3.77
C ASN A 324 15.82 17.67 3.25
N SER A 325 14.78 18.52 3.20
CA SER A 325 14.89 19.86 2.62
C SER A 325 15.51 20.89 3.58
N LEU A 326 16.45 21.66 3.05
CA LEU A 326 17.09 22.80 3.73
C LEU A 326 16.39 24.15 3.43
N THR A 327 15.35 24.17 2.58
CA THR A 327 14.81 25.40 1.97
C THR A 327 13.28 25.47 1.93
N GLY A 328 12.57 24.63 2.68
CA GLY A 328 11.10 24.57 2.71
C GLY A 328 10.58 23.19 3.12
N SER A 329 9.28 23.07 3.39
CA SER A 329 8.63 21.82 3.81
C SER A 329 8.82 20.65 2.84
N SER A 330 9.33 19.52 3.34
CA SER A 330 9.51 18.25 2.60
C SER A 330 8.77 17.10 3.29
N VAL A 331 7.72 16.60 2.65
CA VAL A 331 6.80 15.60 3.20
C VAL A 331 6.87 14.30 2.40
N SER A 332 6.98 13.16 3.09
CA SER A 332 7.08 11.85 2.44
C SER A 332 5.76 11.33 1.87
N ALA A 333 5.77 10.99 0.58
CA ALA A 333 4.74 10.20 -0.08
C ALA A 333 4.58 8.81 0.57
N ILE A 334 5.65 8.21 1.10
CA ILE A 334 5.59 6.92 1.80
C ILE A 334 4.81 7.07 3.11
N ALA A 335 5.06 8.11 3.90
CA ALA A 335 4.29 8.39 5.12
C ALA A 335 2.80 8.62 4.83
N ILE A 336 2.48 9.39 3.78
CA ILE A 336 1.09 9.63 3.33
C ILE A 336 0.41 8.32 2.91
N GLN A 337 1.05 7.49 2.09
CA GLN A 337 0.48 6.20 1.63
C GLN A 337 0.28 5.22 2.80
N ASN A 338 1.23 5.16 3.74
CA ASN A 338 1.10 4.36 4.96
C ASN A 338 -0.08 4.83 5.82
N ALA A 339 -0.24 6.14 6.02
CA ALA A 339 -1.35 6.70 6.78
C ALA A 339 -2.71 6.41 6.11
N LEU A 340 -2.81 6.55 4.77
CA LEU A 340 -4.01 6.21 3.99
C LEU A 340 -4.44 4.74 4.09
N GLY A 341 -3.60 3.86 4.64
CA GLY A 341 -3.97 2.50 5.06
C GLY A 341 -5.05 2.43 6.15
N GLY A 342 -5.36 3.53 6.85
CA GLY A 342 -6.45 3.61 7.84
C GLY A 342 -6.94 5.01 8.22
N THR A 343 -6.21 6.05 7.85
CA THR A 343 -6.40 7.46 8.24
C THR A 343 -6.80 8.29 7.03
N ASN A 344 -7.72 9.26 7.16
CA ASN A 344 -7.93 10.28 6.12
C ASN A 344 -6.80 11.33 6.22
N VAL A 345 -6.21 11.71 5.09
CA VAL A 345 -5.09 12.66 5.07
C VAL A 345 -5.55 13.99 4.46
N GLU A 346 -5.41 15.05 5.24
CA GLU A 346 -5.68 16.42 4.81
C GLU A 346 -4.35 17.17 4.67
N LEU A 347 -3.96 17.45 3.44
CA LEU A 347 -2.86 18.33 3.11
C LEU A 347 -3.43 19.75 2.97
N GLN A 348 -3.11 20.63 3.89
CA GLN A 348 -3.45 22.05 3.84
C GLN A 348 -2.16 22.85 3.70
N ALA A 349 -2.20 23.98 2.98
CA ALA A 349 -1.10 24.94 2.96
C ALA A 349 -1.59 26.33 2.59
N ASP A 350 -1.00 27.38 3.18
CA ASP A 350 -1.39 28.77 2.87
C ASP A 350 -1.24 29.09 1.37
N ASN A 351 -0.13 28.67 0.74
CA ASN A 351 0.23 29.08 -0.61
C ASN A 351 0.23 27.93 -1.64
N ASN A 352 1.06 26.90 -1.43
CA ASN A 352 1.34 25.91 -2.47
C ASN A 352 1.45 24.48 -1.92
N ILE A 353 0.77 23.54 -2.58
CA ILE A 353 1.06 22.09 -2.48
C ILE A 353 1.65 21.63 -3.82
N THR A 354 2.76 20.89 -3.79
CA THR A 354 3.40 20.33 -5.00
C THR A 354 3.62 18.83 -4.86
N VAL A 355 2.96 18.03 -5.68
CA VAL A 355 3.00 16.55 -5.66
C VAL A 355 3.97 16.05 -6.72
N ASN A 356 5.23 15.82 -6.34
CA ASN A 356 6.31 15.37 -7.23
C ASN A 356 6.50 13.84 -7.26
N GLN A 357 5.69 13.07 -6.53
CA GLN A 357 5.80 11.61 -6.42
C GLN A 357 4.42 10.94 -6.46
N ASN A 358 4.40 9.67 -6.90
CA ASN A 358 3.17 8.90 -7.00
C ASN A 358 2.59 8.62 -5.60
N ILE A 359 1.27 8.71 -5.48
CA ILE A 359 0.52 8.39 -4.25
C ILE A 359 -0.54 7.36 -4.60
N THR A 360 -0.38 6.12 -4.13
CA THR A 360 -1.27 4.98 -4.42
C THR A 360 -1.78 4.32 -3.13
N TRP A 361 -3.09 4.06 -3.06
CA TRP A 361 -3.72 3.36 -1.93
C TRP A 361 -5.02 2.67 -2.35
N SER A 362 -5.50 1.70 -1.57
CA SER A 362 -6.64 0.82 -1.92
C SER A 362 -7.85 0.91 -0.96
N THR A 363 -7.74 1.70 0.12
CA THR A 363 -8.79 1.87 1.12
C THR A 363 -9.88 2.85 0.65
N ASP A 364 -10.95 2.93 1.43
CA ASP A 364 -12.02 3.94 1.34
C ASP A 364 -11.58 5.35 1.79
N LYS A 365 -10.34 5.52 2.27
CA LYS A 365 -9.86 6.77 2.88
C LYS A 365 -9.59 7.84 1.84
N GLN A 366 -9.75 9.08 2.25
CA GLN A 366 -9.65 10.26 1.39
C GLN A 366 -8.32 10.99 1.56
N LEU A 367 -7.84 11.55 0.46
CA LEU A 367 -6.70 12.48 0.40
C LEU A 367 -7.21 13.84 -0.06
N LYS A 368 -7.28 14.82 0.84
CA LYS A 368 -7.78 16.18 0.55
C LYS A 368 -6.60 17.14 0.45
N LEU A 369 -6.52 17.92 -0.63
CA LEU A 369 -5.49 18.95 -0.84
C LEU A 369 -6.14 20.34 -0.84
N THR A 370 -5.71 21.25 0.04
CA THR A 370 -6.24 22.61 0.21
C THR A 370 -5.08 23.63 0.16
N ALA A 371 -5.09 24.54 -0.82
CA ALA A 371 -4.09 25.63 -0.91
C ALA A 371 -4.54 26.74 -1.87
N ASP A 372 -3.81 27.86 -1.97
CA ASP A 372 -4.01 28.77 -3.10
C ASP A 372 -3.72 28.06 -4.43
N ASN A 373 -2.55 27.41 -4.57
CA ASN A 373 -2.13 26.66 -5.76
C ASN A 373 -1.80 25.18 -5.44
N ILE A 374 -2.16 24.26 -6.33
CA ILE A 374 -1.87 22.83 -6.22
C ILE A 374 -1.24 22.34 -7.53
N ASN A 375 0.02 21.94 -7.48
CA ASN A 375 0.77 21.40 -8.63
C ASN A 375 0.82 19.87 -8.54
N VAL A 376 0.21 19.16 -9.49
CA VAL A 376 0.23 17.70 -9.60
C VAL A 376 1.21 17.31 -10.69
N ASN A 377 2.41 16.86 -10.33
CA ASN A 377 3.47 16.48 -11.28
C ASN A 377 3.63 14.95 -11.43
N ALA A 378 2.91 14.16 -10.62
CA ALA A 378 2.97 12.70 -10.60
C ALA A 378 1.55 12.07 -10.53
N THR A 379 1.47 10.73 -10.55
CA THR A 379 0.19 10.00 -10.56
C THR A 379 -0.40 9.82 -9.17
N ILE A 380 -1.66 10.24 -8.98
CA ILE A 380 -2.47 9.96 -7.79
C ILE A 380 -3.49 8.87 -8.15
N ASN A 381 -3.50 7.75 -7.41
CA ASN A 381 -4.30 6.57 -7.74
C ASN A 381 -4.88 5.91 -6.48
N ASN A 382 -6.16 6.16 -6.20
CA ASN A 382 -6.91 5.33 -5.27
C ASN A 382 -7.59 4.19 -6.04
N THR A 383 -7.15 2.96 -5.79
CA THR A 383 -7.61 1.76 -6.52
C THR A 383 -8.94 1.20 -6.00
N ASN A 384 -9.58 1.87 -5.04
CA ASN A 384 -10.85 1.44 -4.47
C ASN A 384 -12.02 1.74 -5.44
N LYS A 385 -12.72 0.69 -5.85
CA LYS A 385 -13.83 0.76 -6.80
C LYS A 385 -15.17 1.22 -6.19
N THR A 386 -15.21 1.50 -4.89
CA THR A 386 -16.47 1.78 -4.16
C THR A 386 -16.53 3.16 -3.50
N ASN A 387 -15.46 3.60 -2.84
CA ASN A 387 -15.39 4.88 -2.12
C ASN A 387 -13.92 5.29 -1.93
N GLY A 388 -13.65 6.51 -1.48
CA GLY A 388 -12.30 7.04 -1.30
C GLY A 388 -11.71 7.61 -2.60
N GLY A 389 -10.61 8.34 -2.46
CA GLY A 389 -9.99 9.08 -3.57
C GLY A 389 -9.41 10.43 -3.17
N VAL A 390 -9.04 11.23 -4.18
CA VAL A 390 -8.47 12.56 -4.01
C VAL A 390 -9.53 13.65 -4.19
N TYR A 391 -9.52 14.64 -3.30
CA TYR A 391 -10.37 15.84 -3.36
C TYR A 391 -9.48 17.10 -3.37
N PHE A 392 -9.71 18.00 -4.32
CA PHE A 392 -8.97 19.27 -4.40
C PHE A 392 -9.80 20.44 -3.85
N ASN A 393 -9.15 21.40 -3.22
CA ASN A 393 -9.78 22.56 -2.61
C ASN A 393 -8.86 23.78 -2.82
N ALA A 394 -8.61 24.10 -4.09
CA ALA A 394 -7.80 25.24 -4.49
C ALA A 394 -8.62 26.54 -4.55
N ALA A 395 -7.97 27.70 -4.47
CA ALA A 395 -8.62 29.00 -4.62
C ALA A 395 -9.37 29.18 -5.97
N ASN A 396 -9.03 28.40 -7.00
CA ASN A 396 -9.80 28.28 -8.24
C ASN A 396 -9.63 26.88 -8.88
N ASN A 397 -10.70 26.10 -8.93
CA ASN A 397 -10.71 24.73 -9.47
C ASN A 397 -10.38 24.59 -10.97
N GLN A 398 -10.38 25.67 -11.76
CA GLN A 398 -10.03 25.64 -13.19
C GLN A 398 -8.56 25.95 -13.45
N SER A 399 -7.95 26.89 -12.71
CA SER A 399 -6.62 27.44 -13.02
C SER A 399 -5.58 27.28 -11.92
N LYS A 400 -5.98 26.91 -10.69
CA LYS A 400 -5.06 26.75 -9.55
C LYS A 400 -4.72 25.30 -9.23
N VAL A 401 -5.40 24.31 -9.82
CA VAL A 401 -4.94 22.91 -9.82
C VAL A 401 -4.29 22.62 -11.17
N VAL A 402 -2.95 22.60 -11.20
CA VAL A 402 -2.13 22.54 -12.42
C VAL A 402 -1.48 21.17 -12.53
N PHE A 403 -1.55 20.55 -13.71
CA PHE A 403 -1.02 19.20 -13.94
C PHE A 403 0.23 19.23 -14.83
N GLY A 404 1.38 18.89 -14.24
CA GLY A 404 2.67 18.73 -14.93
C GLY A 404 2.67 17.60 -15.96
N ALA A 405 3.82 17.33 -16.60
CA ALA A 405 3.92 16.37 -17.71
C ALA A 405 3.29 15.01 -17.38
N ASP A 406 3.81 14.36 -16.34
CA ASP A 406 3.43 13.02 -15.84
C ASP A 406 2.33 13.05 -14.76
N GLY A 407 1.83 14.24 -14.43
CA GLY A 407 0.77 14.46 -13.46
C GLY A 407 -0.58 13.95 -13.97
N LYS A 408 -1.29 13.13 -13.17
CA LYS A 408 -2.64 12.66 -13.47
C LYS A 408 -3.36 12.07 -12.25
N VAL A 409 -4.69 11.99 -12.32
CA VAL A 409 -5.52 11.21 -11.40
C VAL A 409 -6.06 9.98 -12.14
N ILE A 410 -5.94 8.81 -11.51
CA ILE A 410 -6.63 7.59 -11.97
C ILE A 410 -8.00 7.52 -11.27
N VAL A 411 -9.06 7.32 -12.06
CA VAL A 411 -10.45 7.30 -11.61
C VAL A 411 -10.99 5.87 -11.66
N ASN A 412 -11.38 5.33 -10.51
CA ASN A 412 -11.84 3.96 -10.30
C ASN A 412 -13.25 3.85 -9.70
N ASN A 413 -13.85 4.96 -9.24
CA ASN A 413 -15.20 4.97 -8.68
C ASN A 413 -15.98 6.26 -8.99
N VAL A 414 -17.30 6.22 -8.78
CA VAL A 414 -18.22 7.30 -9.14
C VAL A 414 -18.08 8.56 -8.26
N TYR A 415 -17.54 8.45 -7.04
CA TYR A 415 -17.25 9.61 -6.19
C TYR A 415 -16.05 10.39 -6.71
N GLN A 416 -14.98 9.68 -7.12
CA GLN A 416 -13.83 10.28 -7.80
C GLN A 416 -14.23 10.97 -9.11
N LEU A 417 -15.11 10.35 -9.90
CA LEU A 417 -15.70 10.95 -11.10
C LEU A 417 -16.45 12.25 -10.76
N GLN A 418 -17.21 12.27 -9.67
CA GLN A 418 -17.94 13.46 -9.23
C GLN A 418 -16.99 14.59 -8.76
N TRP A 419 -15.84 14.24 -8.17
CA TRP A 419 -14.83 15.18 -7.70
C TRP A 419 -13.94 15.79 -8.80
N ILE A 420 -14.09 15.40 -10.08
CA ILE A 420 -13.45 16.11 -11.22
C ILE A 420 -13.84 17.60 -11.24
N ASN A 421 -15.04 17.94 -10.72
CA ASN A 421 -15.47 19.32 -10.47
C ASN A 421 -14.53 20.14 -9.55
N THR A 422 -13.58 19.52 -8.84
CA THR A 422 -12.59 20.21 -8.00
C THR A 422 -11.28 20.57 -8.71
N ALA A 423 -11.04 20.02 -9.91
CA ALA A 423 -9.82 20.24 -10.68
C ALA A 423 -10.10 20.11 -12.20
N LEU A 424 -10.86 21.08 -12.74
CA LEU A 424 -11.43 21.05 -14.09
C LEU A 424 -10.40 21.17 -15.24
N GLY A 425 -9.19 21.64 -14.95
CA GLY A 425 -8.03 21.61 -15.86
C GLY A 425 -7.21 20.33 -15.80
N GLY A 426 -7.66 19.33 -15.03
CA GLY A 426 -6.87 18.15 -14.71
C GLY A 426 -6.71 17.10 -15.82
N LYS A 427 -5.75 16.19 -15.61
CA LYS A 427 -5.52 15.02 -16.46
C LYS A 427 -6.06 13.77 -15.76
N TYR A 428 -7.01 13.10 -16.41
CA TYR A 428 -7.76 11.98 -15.86
C TYR A 428 -7.69 10.75 -16.77
N GLU A 429 -7.50 9.59 -16.17
CA GLU A 429 -7.60 8.30 -16.86
C GLU A 429 -8.53 7.37 -16.07
N LEU A 430 -9.42 6.63 -16.74
CA LEU A 430 -10.14 5.54 -16.06
C LEU A 430 -9.17 4.38 -15.76
N GLY A 431 -9.21 3.87 -14.52
CA GLY A 431 -8.48 2.67 -14.10
C GLY A 431 -9.33 1.40 -14.06
N SER A 432 -10.65 1.53 -14.14
CA SER A 432 -11.61 0.41 -14.22
C SER A 432 -12.98 0.87 -14.74
N ASN A 433 -13.86 -0.08 -15.05
CA ASN A 433 -15.28 0.22 -15.31
C ASN A 433 -15.97 0.74 -14.05
N ILE A 434 -16.87 1.72 -14.20
CA ILE A 434 -17.60 2.37 -13.10
C ILE A 434 -19.09 2.15 -13.26
N ASP A 435 -19.71 1.49 -12.30
CA ASP A 435 -21.17 1.52 -12.10
C ASP A 435 -21.54 2.89 -11.48
N ALA A 436 -22.37 3.66 -12.18
CA ALA A 436 -22.91 4.94 -11.70
C ALA A 436 -24.40 4.87 -11.36
N GLY A 437 -25.03 3.69 -11.31
CA GLY A 437 -26.45 3.51 -11.00
C GLY A 437 -26.87 4.08 -9.65
N VAL A 438 -25.95 4.11 -8.67
CA VAL A 438 -26.15 4.77 -7.37
C VAL A 438 -26.47 6.27 -7.49
N THR A 439 -26.06 6.92 -8.58
CA THR A 439 -26.31 8.36 -8.83
C THR A 439 -27.80 8.68 -8.90
N SER A 440 -28.66 7.71 -9.26
CA SER A 440 -30.13 7.85 -9.24
C SER A 440 -30.68 8.29 -7.88
N SER A 441 -30.00 7.97 -6.78
CA SER A 441 -30.36 8.39 -5.41
C SER A 441 -29.79 9.76 -5.02
N TRP A 442 -28.78 10.27 -5.73
CA TRP A 442 -28.02 11.44 -5.34
C TRP A 442 -28.80 12.74 -5.52
N ASN A 443 -28.41 13.77 -4.77
CA ASN A 443 -28.93 15.13 -4.89
C ASN A 443 -30.47 15.20 -4.81
N SER A 444 -31.06 14.45 -3.88
CA SER A 444 -32.53 14.29 -3.72
C SER A 444 -33.24 13.72 -4.95
N GLY A 445 -32.58 12.83 -5.69
CA GLY A 445 -33.10 12.22 -6.92
C GLY A 445 -32.83 13.03 -8.20
N ALA A 446 -32.07 14.13 -8.12
CA ALA A 446 -31.66 14.90 -9.31
C ALA A 446 -30.47 14.28 -10.08
N GLY A 447 -29.89 13.18 -9.57
CA GLY A 447 -28.81 12.46 -10.25
C GLY A 447 -27.41 12.99 -9.98
N PHE A 448 -26.45 12.50 -10.75
CA PHE A 448 -25.07 13.02 -10.80
C PHE A 448 -25.09 14.52 -11.11
N ASN A 449 -24.14 15.28 -10.54
CA ASN A 449 -23.98 16.70 -10.84
C ASN A 449 -22.96 16.86 -11.99
N PRO A 450 -23.34 17.35 -13.18
CA PRO A 450 -22.45 17.46 -14.34
C PRO A 450 -21.08 18.05 -14.00
N ILE A 451 -20.04 17.53 -14.65
CA ILE A 451 -18.72 18.16 -14.62
C ILE A 451 -18.88 19.52 -15.32
N SER A 452 -18.49 20.61 -14.65
CA SER A 452 -18.65 21.98 -15.13
C SER A 452 -17.69 22.29 -16.30
N ILE A 453 -17.31 23.55 -16.52
CA ILE A 453 -16.43 23.98 -17.62
C ILE A 453 -15.08 23.25 -17.56
N PHE A 454 -14.98 22.13 -18.28
CA PHE A 454 -13.82 21.26 -18.29
C PHE A 454 -12.83 21.73 -19.36
N THR A 455 -11.58 21.92 -18.95
CA THR A 455 -10.48 22.41 -19.79
C THR A 455 -9.33 21.40 -19.89
N GLY A 456 -9.41 20.30 -19.13
CA GLY A 456 -8.37 19.28 -19.02
C GLY A 456 -8.40 18.18 -20.09
N THR A 457 -7.95 16.99 -19.70
CA THR A 457 -7.95 15.79 -20.55
C THR A 457 -8.57 14.60 -19.81
N PHE A 458 -9.47 13.87 -20.45
CA PHE A 458 -10.08 12.64 -19.94
C PHE A 458 -9.89 11.51 -20.94
N ASP A 459 -9.18 10.45 -20.55
CA ASP A 459 -8.96 9.24 -21.36
C ASP A 459 -9.60 8.02 -20.69
N GLY A 460 -10.69 7.52 -21.25
CA GLY A 460 -11.42 6.36 -20.74
C GLY A 460 -10.66 5.04 -20.87
N LYS A 461 -9.53 4.99 -21.60
CA LYS A 461 -8.72 3.77 -21.85
C LYS A 461 -9.46 2.56 -22.44
N GLY A 462 -10.72 2.72 -22.86
CA GLY A 462 -11.60 1.61 -23.25
C GLY A 462 -12.46 1.04 -22.10
N PHE A 463 -12.32 1.56 -20.88
CA PHE A 463 -13.28 1.33 -19.80
C PHE A 463 -14.57 2.13 -20.03
N THR A 464 -15.60 1.75 -19.29
CA THR A 464 -16.97 2.26 -19.41
C THR A 464 -17.50 2.83 -18.10
N ILE A 465 -18.46 3.74 -18.21
CA ILE A 465 -19.29 4.22 -17.10
C ILE A 465 -20.72 3.81 -17.41
N SER A 466 -21.32 2.96 -16.58
CA SER A 466 -22.69 2.46 -16.80
C SER A 466 -23.72 3.17 -15.92
N ASP A 467 -24.97 3.18 -16.37
CA ASP A 467 -26.16 3.51 -15.56
C ASP A 467 -26.16 4.94 -14.96
N LEU A 468 -25.43 5.85 -15.60
CA LEU A 468 -25.34 7.26 -15.22
C LEU A 468 -26.71 7.95 -15.34
N TYR A 469 -27.24 8.38 -14.19
CA TYR A 469 -28.53 9.06 -14.09
C TYR A 469 -28.34 10.56 -13.81
N ILE A 470 -28.98 11.41 -14.63
CA ILE A 470 -29.05 12.87 -14.43
C ILE A 470 -30.48 13.31 -14.76
N ASN A 471 -31.14 14.00 -13.83
CA ASN A 471 -32.48 14.56 -14.07
C ASN A 471 -32.54 15.96 -13.47
N ARG A 472 -32.21 16.97 -14.28
CA ARG A 472 -31.99 18.34 -13.82
C ARG A 472 -32.62 19.33 -14.79
N ASN A 473 -33.60 20.10 -14.33
CA ASN A 473 -34.18 21.19 -15.11
C ASN A 473 -33.22 22.39 -15.17
N MET A 474 -32.13 22.25 -15.93
CA MET A 474 -31.08 23.24 -16.16
C MET A 474 -30.46 23.01 -17.54
N ASP A 475 -29.74 24.03 -18.03
CA ASP A 475 -29.00 23.95 -19.29
C ASP A 475 -27.60 23.35 -19.08
N PHE A 476 -26.95 22.94 -20.17
CA PHE A 476 -25.59 22.35 -20.17
C PHE A 476 -25.56 21.03 -19.38
N VAL A 477 -26.31 20.03 -19.86
CA VAL A 477 -26.49 18.75 -19.18
C VAL A 477 -25.86 17.60 -19.98
N GLY A 478 -25.12 16.75 -19.25
CA GLY A 478 -24.39 15.58 -19.71
C GLY A 478 -23.44 15.10 -18.61
N LEU A 479 -22.59 14.10 -18.86
CA LEU A 479 -21.48 13.80 -17.93
C LEU A 479 -20.59 15.04 -17.74
N PHE A 480 -20.28 15.72 -18.85
CA PHE A 480 -19.74 17.07 -18.88
C PHE A 480 -20.86 18.02 -19.29
N GLY A 481 -21.07 19.11 -18.56
CA GLY A 481 -21.99 20.17 -18.96
C GLY A 481 -21.39 21.04 -20.07
N TYR A 482 -20.11 21.41 -19.94
CA TYR A 482 -19.42 22.29 -20.87
C TYR A 482 -17.94 21.90 -21.01
N THR A 483 -17.40 21.85 -22.23
CA THR A 483 -15.95 21.70 -22.48
C THR A 483 -15.36 22.90 -23.22
N SER A 484 -14.13 23.29 -22.85
CA SER A 484 -13.42 24.45 -23.42
C SER A 484 -11.94 24.14 -23.65
N GLY A 485 -11.53 23.91 -24.89
CA GLY A 485 -10.14 23.55 -25.23
C GLY A 485 -9.69 22.18 -24.70
N SER A 486 -10.63 21.33 -24.29
CA SER A 486 -10.34 20.05 -23.63
C SER A 486 -10.15 18.89 -24.64
N THR A 487 -9.73 17.73 -24.14
CA THR A 487 -9.75 16.46 -24.90
C THR A 487 -10.44 15.36 -24.12
N ILE A 488 -11.49 14.76 -24.69
CA ILE A 488 -12.16 13.55 -24.17
C ILE A 488 -11.97 12.41 -25.17
N LYS A 489 -11.52 11.25 -24.71
CA LYS A 489 -11.27 10.11 -25.60
C LYS A 489 -11.47 8.74 -24.98
N ASN A 490 -11.67 7.73 -25.85
CA ASN A 490 -11.73 6.31 -25.52
C ASN A 490 -12.74 5.96 -24.40
N LEU A 491 -13.85 6.71 -24.34
CA LEU A 491 -14.84 6.64 -23.26
C LEU A 491 -16.18 6.09 -23.78
N GLY A 492 -16.69 5.04 -23.15
CA GLY A 492 -18.06 4.57 -23.35
C GLY A 492 -18.95 4.90 -22.17
N LEU A 493 -20.06 5.61 -22.40
CA LEU A 493 -21.17 5.68 -21.44
C LEU A 493 -22.25 4.68 -21.85
N VAL A 494 -22.69 3.85 -20.92
CA VAL A 494 -23.61 2.73 -21.20
C VAL A 494 -24.88 2.88 -20.38
N ASN A 495 -26.04 2.69 -21.01
CA ASN A 495 -27.36 2.76 -20.36
C ASN A 495 -27.60 4.06 -19.56
N VAL A 496 -27.18 5.21 -20.10
CA VAL A 496 -27.41 6.51 -19.44
C VAL A 496 -28.90 6.85 -19.41
N ASN A 497 -29.33 7.64 -18.43
CA ASN A 497 -30.66 8.25 -18.40
C ASN A 497 -30.53 9.72 -18.02
N ILE A 498 -30.55 10.59 -19.02
CA ILE A 498 -30.14 12.00 -18.91
C ILE A 498 -31.28 12.92 -19.38
N THR A 499 -31.78 13.77 -18.48
CA THR A 499 -32.84 14.75 -18.75
C THR A 499 -32.37 16.17 -18.38
N GLY A 500 -32.54 17.12 -19.30
CA GLY A 500 -32.11 18.52 -19.18
C GLY A 500 -33.05 19.53 -19.84
N SER A 501 -32.69 20.83 -19.79
CA SER A 501 -33.43 21.93 -20.44
C SER A 501 -32.88 22.23 -21.85
N GLN A 502 -31.77 22.96 -21.98
CA GLN A 502 -31.12 23.28 -23.25
C GLN A 502 -29.65 22.83 -23.28
N ASN A 503 -29.09 22.61 -24.47
CA ASN A 503 -27.73 22.10 -24.67
C ASN A 503 -27.54 20.79 -23.87
N VAL A 504 -28.31 19.78 -24.22
CA VAL A 504 -28.33 18.47 -23.54
C VAL A 504 -27.67 17.44 -24.43
N GLY A 505 -26.65 16.76 -23.91
CA GLY A 505 -25.94 15.67 -24.58
C GLY A 505 -25.66 14.54 -23.61
N GLY A 506 -25.63 13.29 -24.09
CA GLY A 506 -25.29 12.16 -23.23
C GLY A 506 -23.87 12.25 -22.65
N LEU A 507 -22.91 12.72 -23.45
CA LEU A 507 -21.52 12.94 -23.03
C LEU A 507 -21.24 14.40 -22.67
N VAL A 508 -21.58 15.35 -23.55
CA VAL A 508 -21.31 16.79 -23.34
C VAL A 508 -22.53 17.67 -23.64
N GLY A 509 -22.92 18.55 -22.72
CA GLY A 509 -23.96 19.55 -22.99
C GLY A 509 -23.56 20.54 -24.10
N MET A 510 -22.43 21.25 -23.93
CA MET A 510 -21.83 22.09 -24.97
C MET A 510 -20.31 21.83 -25.13
N ASN A 511 -19.89 21.52 -26.35
CA ASN A 511 -18.50 21.28 -26.74
C ASN A 511 -17.92 22.50 -27.47
N SER A 512 -16.97 23.22 -26.86
CA SER A 512 -16.53 24.53 -27.36
C SER A 512 -15.01 24.77 -27.34
N ASN A 513 -14.59 25.83 -28.04
CA ASN A 513 -13.25 26.43 -27.99
C ASN A 513 -12.12 25.46 -28.40
N ASN A 514 -12.25 24.84 -29.58
CA ASN A 514 -11.34 23.83 -30.13
C ASN A 514 -11.32 22.50 -29.34
N SER A 515 -12.34 22.21 -28.52
CA SER A 515 -12.43 20.94 -27.78
C SER A 515 -12.51 19.74 -28.73
N GLN A 516 -11.93 18.62 -28.27
CA GLN A 516 -11.78 17.39 -29.04
C GLN A 516 -12.52 16.24 -28.35
N ILE A 517 -13.39 15.55 -29.09
CA ILE A 517 -14.02 14.31 -28.64
C ILE A 517 -13.71 13.21 -29.66
N GLU A 518 -12.97 12.16 -29.26
CA GLU A 518 -12.56 11.08 -30.17
C GLU A 518 -12.82 9.66 -29.63
N ASN A 519 -13.09 8.71 -30.52
CA ASN A 519 -13.17 7.26 -30.23
C ASN A 519 -14.11 6.91 -29.05
N SER A 520 -15.21 7.66 -28.87
CA SER A 520 -16.06 7.61 -27.67
C SER A 520 -17.54 7.40 -28.04
N TYR A 521 -18.35 6.88 -27.13
CA TYR A 521 -19.73 6.51 -27.43
C TYR A 521 -20.70 6.62 -26.25
N VAL A 522 -22.00 6.72 -26.55
CA VAL A 522 -23.08 6.74 -25.55
C VAL A 522 -24.22 5.81 -25.97
N THR A 523 -24.76 5.06 -25.01
CA THR A 523 -26.01 4.30 -25.13
C THR A 523 -26.95 4.66 -23.97
N GLY A 524 -28.27 4.59 -24.16
CA GLY A 524 -29.26 4.96 -23.14
C GLY A 524 -30.37 5.88 -23.66
N ASN A 525 -30.88 6.78 -22.82
CA ASN A 525 -31.91 7.76 -23.19
C ASN A 525 -31.45 9.18 -22.85
N VAL A 526 -31.67 10.13 -23.76
CA VAL A 526 -31.39 11.55 -23.57
C VAL A 526 -32.64 12.37 -23.92
N SER A 527 -33.09 13.22 -22.99
CA SER A 527 -34.27 14.07 -23.18
C SER A 527 -33.99 15.54 -22.87
N GLY A 528 -34.45 16.43 -23.74
CA GLY A 528 -34.81 17.79 -23.38
C GLY A 528 -36.21 17.83 -22.75
N GLY A 529 -36.52 18.89 -22.01
CA GLY A 529 -37.88 19.23 -21.57
C GLY A 529 -38.73 19.89 -22.65
N ASP A 530 -39.92 20.38 -22.29
CA ASP A 530 -40.75 21.20 -23.17
C ASP A 530 -40.01 22.48 -23.60
N TYR A 531 -40.17 22.89 -24.86
CA TYR A 531 -39.48 24.05 -25.46
C TYR A 531 -37.94 24.00 -25.39
N SER A 532 -37.36 22.82 -25.19
CA SER A 532 -35.90 22.57 -25.23
C SER A 532 -35.23 22.91 -26.56
N TYR A 533 -33.97 23.33 -26.48
CA TYR A 533 -33.10 23.67 -27.61
C TYR A 533 -31.79 22.87 -27.54
N ASN A 534 -31.28 22.46 -28.71
CA ASN A 534 -29.97 21.81 -28.88
C ASN A 534 -29.84 20.50 -28.08
N ILE A 535 -30.59 19.48 -28.51
CA ILE A 535 -30.67 18.18 -27.84
C ILE A 535 -30.02 17.12 -28.73
N GLY A 536 -28.92 16.54 -28.27
CA GLY A 536 -28.17 15.50 -28.98
C GLY A 536 -28.05 14.21 -28.16
N GLY A 537 -28.04 13.05 -28.80
CA GLY A 537 -27.75 11.80 -28.09
C GLY A 537 -26.33 11.78 -27.48
N PHE A 538 -25.38 12.45 -28.14
CA PHE A 538 -23.97 12.49 -27.74
C PHE A 538 -23.54 13.88 -27.24
N VAL A 539 -23.83 14.94 -28.01
CA VAL A 539 -23.49 16.34 -27.66
C VAL A 539 -24.67 17.28 -27.91
N GLY A 540 -25.02 18.17 -26.97
CA GLY A 540 -26.09 19.14 -27.19
C GLY A 540 -25.73 20.18 -28.26
N TYR A 541 -24.65 20.93 -28.04
CA TYR A 541 -24.15 21.95 -28.97
C TYR A 541 -22.64 21.81 -29.22
N ASN A 542 -22.21 21.64 -30.47
CA ASN A 542 -20.82 21.62 -30.89
C ASN A 542 -20.45 22.96 -31.57
N ASN A 543 -19.48 23.70 -31.01
CA ASN A 543 -19.20 25.10 -31.35
C ASN A 543 -17.69 25.36 -31.54
N ASN A 544 -17.25 25.64 -32.77
CA ASN A 544 -15.83 25.69 -33.14
C ASN A 544 -15.02 24.53 -32.50
N SER A 545 -15.50 23.29 -32.66
CA SER A 545 -14.95 22.09 -32.00
C SER A 545 -15.16 20.82 -32.84
N GLN A 546 -14.46 19.74 -32.49
CA GLN A 546 -14.42 18.50 -33.30
C GLN A 546 -14.96 17.27 -32.55
N ILE A 547 -15.74 16.47 -33.26
CA ILE A 547 -16.24 15.16 -32.83
C ILE A 547 -15.83 14.13 -33.88
N LYS A 548 -15.12 13.08 -33.48
CA LYS A 548 -14.50 12.12 -34.40
C LYS A 548 -14.61 10.67 -33.94
N ASN A 549 -14.79 9.73 -34.87
CA ASN A 549 -14.83 8.29 -34.59
C ASN A 549 -15.81 7.94 -33.43
N SER A 550 -16.96 8.61 -33.34
CA SER A 550 -17.83 8.57 -32.16
C SER A 550 -19.29 8.25 -32.54
N TYR A 551 -20.07 7.68 -31.61
CA TYR A 551 -21.41 7.19 -31.95
C TYR A 551 -22.42 7.16 -30.82
N PHE A 552 -23.70 7.12 -31.21
CA PHE A 552 -24.84 7.00 -30.31
C PHE A 552 -25.81 5.90 -30.75
N THR A 553 -26.30 5.09 -29.81
CA THR A 553 -27.29 4.01 -30.10
C THR A 553 -28.55 4.09 -29.24
N GLY A 554 -28.70 5.15 -28.44
CA GLY A 554 -29.84 5.37 -27.55
C GLY A 554 -31.06 6.04 -28.20
N SER A 555 -32.00 6.51 -27.39
CA SER A 555 -33.09 7.39 -27.86
C SER A 555 -32.85 8.85 -27.52
N VAL A 556 -33.31 9.76 -28.40
CA VAL A 556 -33.26 11.22 -28.22
C VAL A 556 -34.66 11.81 -28.34
N THR A 557 -35.09 12.59 -27.33
CA THR A 557 -36.36 13.35 -27.35
C THR A 557 -36.11 14.82 -27.03
N GLY A 558 -36.74 15.75 -27.74
CA GLY A 558 -36.64 17.19 -27.46
C GLY A 558 -37.62 18.03 -28.27
N SER A 559 -37.55 19.36 -28.17
CA SER A 559 -38.42 20.28 -28.92
C SER A 559 -37.78 20.78 -30.21
N GLN A 560 -36.65 21.49 -30.12
CA GLN A 560 -35.99 22.16 -31.24
C GLN A 560 -34.49 21.84 -31.34
N ASN A 561 -33.97 21.72 -32.57
CA ASN A 561 -32.60 21.34 -32.88
C ASN A 561 -32.26 19.97 -32.24
N VAL A 562 -33.00 18.94 -32.65
CA VAL A 562 -32.91 17.59 -32.06
C VAL A 562 -32.14 16.69 -33.02
N GLY A 563 -31.02 16.12 -32.55
CA GLY A 563 -30.12 15.29 -33.35
C GLY A 563 -29.81 13.95 -32.71
N GLY A 564 -29.75 12.87 -33.50
CA GLY A 564 -29.35 11.55 -32.98
C GLY A 564 -27.92 11.52 -32.40
N LEU A 565 -27.00 12.31 -32.94
CA LEU A 565 -25.67 12.52 -32.37
C LEU A 565 -25.54 13.91 -31.74
N VAL A 566 -25.87 14.97 -32.49
CA VAL A 566 -25.60 16.37 -32.07
C VAL A 566 -26.81 17.28 -32.26
N GLY A 567 -27.22 18.04 -31.25
CA GLY A 567 -28.36 18.97 -31.39
C GLY A 567 -28.08 20.08 -32.41
N MET A 568 -27.00 20.84 -32.20
CA MET A 568 -26.52 21.87 -33.13
C MET A 568 -24.99 21.77 -33.37
N ASN A 569 -24.54 22.01 -34.60
CA ASN A 569 -23.14 21.98 -35.02
C ASN A 569 -22.80 23.30 -35.75
N SER A 570 -22.05 24.21 -35.11
CA SER A 570 -21.85 25.58 -35.60
C SER A 570 -20.40 26.08 -35.53
N ASN A 571 -20.12 27.12 -36.33
CA ASN A 571 -18.91 27.94 -36.31
C ASN A 571 -17.65 27.14 -36.67
N ASN A 572 -17.60 26.62 -37.90
CA ASN A 572 -16.53 25.75 -38.42
C ASN A 572 -16.35 24.41 -37.67
N SER A 573 -17.36 23.97 -36.91
CA SER A 573 -17.31 22.69 -36.20
C SER A 573 -17.30 21.49 -37.16
N GLN A 574 -16.70 20.38 -36.73
CA GLN A 574 -16.55 19.18 -37.54
C GLN A 574 -17.11 17.94 -36.83
N ILE A 575 -17.90 17.16 -37.56
CA ILE A 575 -18.34 15.80 -37.19
C ILE A 575 -17.79 14.86 -38.26
N GLU A 576 -16.89 13.95 -37.86
CA GLU A 576 -16.17 13.06 -38.76
C GLU A 576 -16.31 11.59 -38.33
N ASN A 577 -16.47 10.67 -39.28
CA ASN A 577 -16.44 9.22 -39.04
C ASN A 577 -17.41 8.80 -37.90
N SER A 578 -18.62 9.35 -37.86
CA SER A 578 -19.53 9.22 -36.70
C SER A 578 -20.95 8.78 -37.10
N TYR A 579 -21.71 8.16 -36.18
CA TYR A 579 -23.02 7.58 -36.54
C TYR A 579 -24.06 7.54 -35.41
N ALA A 580 -25.34 7.44 -35.80
CA ALA A 580 -26.47 7.29 -34.89
C ALA A 580 -27.41 6.14 -35.33
N LEU A 581 -27.78 5.26 -34.39
CA LEU A 581 -28.61 4.06 -34.69
C LEU A 581 -30.01 4.05 -34.07
N GLY A 582 -30.30 4.89 -33.07
CA GLY A 582 -31.56 4.83 -32.32
C GLY A 582 -32.57 5.92 -32.67
N LEU A 583 -33.72 5.90 -32.00
CA LEU A 583 -34.87 6.75 -32.30
C LEU A 583 -34.60 8.23 -31.96
N VAL A 584 -34.86 9.12 -32.92
CA VAL A 584 -34.87 10.57 -32.72
C VAL A 584 -36.31 11.09 -32.83
N SER A 585 -36.78 11.83 -31.83
CA SER A 585 -38.11 12.43 -31.80
C SER A 585 -38.08 13.91 -31.40
N GLY A 586 -38.72 14.79 -32.19
CA GLY A 586 -38.86 16.20 -31.82
C GLY A 586 -39.91 16.98 -32.61
N PHE A 587 -39.82 18.31 -32.62
CA PHE A 587 -40.81 19.17 -33.29
C PHE A 587 -40.20 20.01 -34.42
N TRP A 588 -39.15 20.81 -34.15
CA TRP A 588 -38.51 21.70 -35.12
C TRP A 588 -37.05 21.30 -35.36
N TYR A 589 -36.60 21.28 -36.63
CA TYR A 589 -35.22 21.00 -37.02
C TYR A 589 -34.71 19.68 -36.42
N VAL A 590 -35.35 18.59 -36.87
CA VAL A 590 -35.11 17.24 -36.35
C VAL A 590 -34.27 16.46 -37.36
N GLY A 591 -33.10 16.00 -36.94
CA GLY A 591 -32.14 15.29 -37.78
C GLY A 591 -31.71 13.95 -37.20
N GLY A 592 -31.63 12.91 -38.03
CA GLY A 592 -31.15 11.59 -37.57
C GLY A 592 -29.71 11.59 -37.04
N LEU A 593 -28.87 12.52 -37.49
CA LEU A 593 -27.53 12.77 -36.94
C LEU A 593 -27.44 14.14 -36.26
N VAL A 594 -27.88 15.21 -36.94
CA VAL A 594 -27.71 16.60 -36.46
C VAL A 594 -28.99 17.42 -36.61
N GLY A 595 -29.47 18.08 -35.56
CA GLY A 595 -30.65 18.95 -35.65
C GLY A 595 -30.43 20.13 -36.62
N TRP A 596 -29.39 20.94 -36.34
CA TRP A 596 -29.00 22.08 -37.18
C TRP A 596 -27.47 22.14 -37.39
N ASN A 597 -27.04 22.19 -38.67
CA ASN A 597 -25.64 22.38 -39.08
C ASN A 597 -25.47 23.79 -39.69
N ASP A 598 -24.61 24.62 -39.10
CA ASP A 598 -24.57 26.08 -39.35
C ASP A 598 -23.14 26.67 -39.42
N ASN A 599 -23.02 27.87 -40.00
CA ASN A 599 -21.79 28.68 -40.11
C ASN A 599 -20.54 27.87 -40.51
N TYR A 600 -20.48 27.46 -41.79
CA TYR A 600 -19.36 26.73 -42.41
C TYR A 600 -19.00 25.38 -41.76
N SER A 601 -19.87 24.83 -40.90
CA SER A 601 -19.63 23.57 -40.20
C SER A 601 -19.79 22.34 -41.12
N LYS A 602 -19.14 21.24 -40.75
CA LYS A 602 -18.94 20.07 -41.63
C LYS A 602 -19.40 18.78 -40.98
N ILE A 603 -20.05 17.94 -41.79
CA ILE A 603 -20.38 16.55 -41.49
C ILE A 603 -19.74 15.70 -42.59
N GLU A 604 -18.80 14.82 -42.24
CA GLU A 604 -18.11 13.96 -43.20
C GLU A 604 -18.07 12.48 -42.75
N ASN A 605 -18.18 11.55 -43.71
CA ASN A 605 -18.10 10.10 -43.51
C ASN A 605 -19.02 9.62 -42.37
N SER A 606 -20.28 10.02 -42.36
CA SER A 606 -21.21 9.77 -41.24
C SER A 606 -22.49 9.06 -41.70
N TYR A 607 -23.16 8.31 -40.82
CA TYR A 607 -24.40 7.62 -41.20
C TYR A 607 -25.46 7.50 -40.11
N VAL A 608 -26.71 7.24 -40.56
CA VAL A 608 -27.88 7.03 -39.71
C VAL A 608 -28.62 5.76 -40.12
N ASN A 609 -28.95 4.93 -39.13
CA ASN A 609 -29.89 3.80 -39.28
C ASN A 609 -31.07 3.89 -38.27
N GLY A 610 -31.13 4.96 -37.48
CA GLY A 610 -32.24 5.24 -36.57
C GLY A 610 -33.43 5.90 -37.27
N ASN A 611 -34.63 5.61 -36.78
CA ASN A 611 -35.85 6.29 -37.24
C ASN A 611 -35.91 7.74 -36.73
N VAL A 612 -36.47 8.63 -37.53
CA VAL A 612 -36.56 10.07 -37.25
C VAL A 612 -38.03 10.51 -37.32
N ASN A 613 -38.57 11.00 -36.20
CA ASN A 613 -39.92 11.54 -36.11
C ASN A 613 -39.86 13.04 -35.78
N GLY A 614 -40.42 13.89 -36.63
CA GLY A 614 -40.50 15.33 -36.37
C GLY A 614 -41.83 15.94 -36.80
N ASN A 615 -42.00 17.26 -36.61
CA ASN A 615 -43.16 17.97 -37.17
C ASN A 615 -42.76 18.84 -38.38
N ASN A 616 -41.70 19.65 -38.25
CA ASN A 616 -41.28 20.60 -39.27
C ASN A 616 -39.74 20.61 -39.47
N SER A 617 -39.30 20.65 -40.73
CA SER A 617 -37.89 20.52 -41.14
C SER A 617 -37.26 19.25 -40.56
N VAL A 618 -37.71 18.11 -41.08
CA VAL A 618 -37.32 16.77 -40.63
C VAL A 618 -36.43 16.12 -41.68
N GLY A 619 -35.19 15.82 -41.32
CA GLY A 619 -34.22 15.21 -42.22
C GLY A 619 -33.64 13.91 -41.69
N GLY A 620 -33.48 12.91 -42.55
CA GLY A 620 -32.88 11.64 -42.13
C GLY A 620 -31.43 11.74 -41.62
N LEU A 621 -30.66 12.74 -42.09
CA LEU A 621 -29.34 13.06 -41.56
C LEU A 621 -29.36 14.39 -40.79
N VAL A 622 -29.91 15.45 -41.41
CA VAL A 622 -29.88 16.81 -40.86
C VAL A 622 -31.22 17.54 -40.98
N GLY A 623 -31.73 18.09 -39.89
CA GLY A 623 -32.99 18.87 -39.90
C GLY A 623 -32.88 20.16 -40.72
N LEU A 624 -31.82 20.95 -40.46
CA LEU A 624 -31.48 22.18 -41.19
C LEU A 624 -29.98 22.25 -41.48
N ASN A 625 -29.58 22.43 -42.74
CA ASN A 625 -28.19 22.70 -43.15
C ASN A 625 -28.08 24.09 -43.79
N TYR A 626 -27.34 25.02 -43.18
CA TYR A 626 -27.46 26.46 -43.46
C TYR A 626 -26.09 27.20 -43.44
N ASN A 627 -26.06 28.48 -43.83
CA ASN A 627 -24.85 29.34 -43.86
C ASN A 627 -23.58 28.65 -44.41
N ASN A 628 -23.62 28.20 -45.67
CA ASN A 628 -22.50 27.55 -46.39
C ASN A 628 -21.95 26.25 -45.74
N SER A 629 -22.68 25.64 -44.80
CA SER A 629 -22.28 24.40 -44.14
C SER A 629 -22.32 23.19 -45.08
N GLN A 630 -21.51 22.18 -44.78
CA GLN A 630 -21.14 21.14 -45.74
C GLN A 630 -21.47 19.74 -45.23
N ILE A 631 -22.04 18.91 -46.10
CA ILE A 631 -22.23 17.47 -45.86
C ILE A 631 -21.50 16.69 -46.96
N LYS A 632 -20.68 15.72 -46.56
CA LYS A 632 -19.82 14.94 -47.45
C LYS A 632 -19.85 13.45 -47.12
N ASN A 633 -19.84 12.60 -48.14
CA ASN A 633 -19.60 11.16 -48.03
C ASN A 633 -20.48 10.45 -46.98
N SER A 634 -21.76 10.82 -46.83
CA SER A 634 -22.61 10.41 -45.70
C SER A 634 -23.96 9.81 -46.15
N TYR A 635 -24.61 8.95 -45.34
CA TYR A 635 -25.89 8.34 -45.73
C TYR A 635 -26.93 8.09 -44.63
N VAL A 636 -28.18 7.86 -45.06
CA VAL A 636 -29.32 7.50 -44.20
C VAL A 636 -29.96 6.20 -44.68
N SER A 637 -30.38 5.36 -43.72
CA SER A 637 -31.15 4.13 -43.95
C SER A 637 -32.34 3.92 -43.01
N GLY A 638 -32.49 4.72 -41.96
CA GLY A 638 -33.69 4.72 -41.11
C GLY A 638 -34.87 5.44 -41.76
N ASN A 639 -36.09 5.21 -41.27
CA ASN A 639 -37.32 5.81 -41.78
C ASN A 639 -37.56 7.22 -41.21
N VAL A 640 -37.91 8.18 -42.08
CA VAL A 640 -38.17 9.59 -41.72
C VAL A 640 -39.67 9.92 -41.80
N ASN A 641 -40.24 10.45 -40.72
CA ASN A 641 -41.65 10.85 -40.61
C ASN A 641 -41.78 12.32 -40.18
N GLY A 642 -42.70 13.07 -40.81
CA GLY A 642 -43.10 14.39 -40.34
C GLY A 642 -44.25 15.01 -41.16
N ASN A 643 -44.60 16.26 -40.85
CA ASN A 643 -45.77 16.93 -41.45
C ASN A 643 -45.40 18.05 -42.44
N ASN A 644 -44.27 18.73 -42.27
CA ASN A 644 -43.81 19.79 -43.16
C ASN A 644 -42.29 19.73 -43.39
N SER A 645 -41.85 20.01 -44.62
CA SER A 645 -40.43 19.98 -45.02
C SER A 645 -39.71 18.70 -44.56
N VAL A 646 -40.18 17.54 -45.04
CA VAL A 646 -39.65 16.21 -44.72
C VAL A 646 -38.77 15.72 -45.85
N GLY A 647 -37.51 15.38 -45.56
CA GLY A 647 -36.54 14.85 -46.52
C GLY A 647 -35.81 13.62 -46.02
N GLY A 648 -35.46 12.72 -46.94
CA GLY A 648 -34.78 11.47 -46.62
C GLY A 648 -33.33 11.69 -46.16
N LEU A 649 -32.69 12.78 -46.58
CA LEU A 649 -31.37 13.24 -46.14
C LEU A 649 -31.48 14.55 -45.33
N LEU A 650 -32.22 15.55 -45.84
CA LEU A 650 -32.28 16.91 -45.29
C LEU A 650 -33.71 17.46 -45.17
N GLY A 651 -34.06 18.05 -44.03
CA GLY A 651 -35.33 18.77 -43.86
C GLY A 651 -35.35 20.13 -44.55
N TRP A 652 -34.23 20.87 -44.54
CA TRP A 652 -34.00 22.11 -45.30
C TRP A 652 -32.51 22.27 -45.60
N ASN A 653 -32.16 22.81 -46.77
CA ASN A 653 -30.78 22.98 -47.20
C ASN A 653 -30.50 24.29 -47.96
N GLU A 654 -29.56 25.08 -47.43
CA GLU A 654 -28.88 26.18 -48.12
C GLU A 654 -27.34 26.03 -48.06
N GLY A 655 -26.85 24.85 -47.69
CA GLY A 655 -25.44 24.47 -47.71
C GLY A 655 -25.08 23.53 -48.87
N THR A 656 -23.84 23.04 -48.87
CA THR A 656 -23.28 22.21 -49.95
C THR A 656 -23.34 20.73 -49.59
N ILE A 657 -23.96 19.92 -50.46
CA ILE A 657 -24.06 18.46 -50.31
C ILE A 657 -23.20 17.78 -51.37
N THR A 658 -22.28 16.91 -50.95
CA THR A 658 -21.36 16.16 -51.82
C THR A 658 -21.42 14.68 -51.46
N ASN A 659 -21.53 13.78 -52.45
CA ASN A 659 -21.48 12.33 -52.27
C ASN A 659 -22.30 11.81 -51.06
N SER A 660 -23.54 12.31 -50.89
CA SER A 660 -24.36 11.98 -49.72
C SER A 660 -25.81 11.72 -50.13
N TRP A 661 -26.42 10.72 -49.50
CA TRP A 661 -27.63 10.06 -50.04
C TRP A 661 -28.54 9.49 -48.95
N TYR A 662 -29.79 9.22 -49.30
CA TYR A 662 -30.68 8.41 -48.47
C TYR A 662 -31.16 7.17 -49.22
N ASP A 663 -31.41 6.09 -48.48
CA ASP A 663 -32.00 4.87 -49.00
C ASP A 663 -33.48 5.07 -49.37
N ASN A 664 -33.76 5.11 -50.67
CA ASN A 664 -35.11 5.32 -51.19
C ASN A 664 -35.96 4.03 -51.25
N GLU A 665 -35.39 2.87 -50.94
CA GLU A 665 -36.17 1.63 -50.72
C GLU A 665 -36.95 1.74 -49.40
N THR A 666 -36.31 2.28 -48.36
CA THR A 666 -36.95 2.54 -47.05
C THR A 666 -37.78 3.82 -47.09
N ASN A 667 -37.18 4.94 -47.53
CA ASN A 667 -37.85 6.24 -47.61
C ASN A 667 -38.52 6.44 -48.97
N SER A 668 -39.51 5.59 -49.27
CA SER A 668 -40.21 5.53 -50.56
C SER A 668 -41.38 6.53 -50.71
N ALA A 669 -41.69 7.31 -49.67
CA ALA A 669 -42.62 8.42 -49.73
C ALA A 669 -42.05 9.63 -50.51
N SER A 670 -42.90 10.60 -50.85
CA SER A 670 -42.51 11.82 -51.58
C SER A 670 -41.71 12.79 -50.70
N MET A 671 -40.41 12.52 -50.55
CA MET A 671 -39.47 13.37 -49.81
C MET A 671 -39.16 14.68 -50.56
N ALA A 672 -39.00 15.78 -49.83
CA ALA A 672 -38.74 17.12 -50.36
C ALA A 672 -37.36 17.26 -51.04
N ASP A 673 -36.44 16.34 -50.76
CA ASP A 673 -35.05 16.32 -51.20
C ASP A 673 -34.74 15.13 -52.12
N SER A 674 -35.76 14.63 -52.86
CA SER A 674 -35.73 13.34 -53.57
C SER A 674 -34.59 13.12 -54.56
N GLY A 675 -33.88 14.18 -54.98
CA GLY A 675 -32.67 14.09 -55.79
C GLY A 675 -31.48 13.40 -55.08
N TYR A 676 -31.52 13.25 -53.76
CA TYR A 676 -30.52 12.50 -52.98
C TYR A 676 -30.94 11.04 -52.67
N GLY A 677 -32.13 10.61 -53.11
CA GLY A 677 -32.66 9.27 -52.84
C GLY A 677 -32.17 8.24 -53.85
N ILE A 678 -31.44 7.21 -53.41
CA ILE A 678 -30.94 6.10 -54.25
C ILE A 678 -31.03 4.74 -53.53
N LEU A 679 -30.99 3.66 -54.32
CA LEU A 679 -30.99 2.28 -53.84
C LEU A 679 -29.72 1.96 -53.03
N LYS A 680 -29.82 0.99 -52.09
CA LYS A 680 -28.72 0.63 -51.16
C LYS A 680 -27.43 0.23 -51.88
N ASN A 681 -27.55 -0.50 -52.99
CA ASN A 681 -26.40 -0.95 -53.79
C ASN A 681 -25.60 0.23 -54.39
N ASN A 682 -26.27 1.31 -54.78
CA ASN A 682 -25.63 2.51 -55.30
C ASN A 682 -24.95 3.31 -54.19
N ILE A 683 -25.52 3.34 -52.97
CA ILE A 683 -24.87 3.91 -51.77
C ILE A 683 -23.55 3.18 -51.48
N VAL A 684 -23.55 1.85 -51.50
CA VAL A 684 -22.35 1.02 -51.33
C VAL A 684 -21.26 1.38 -52.35
N ILE A 685 -21.60 1.41 -53.64
CA ILE A 685 -20.64 1.70 -54.73
C ILE A 685 -20.08 3.13 -54.58
N ALA A 686 -20.96 4.10 -54.37
CA ALA A 686 -20.56 5.50 -54.38
C ALA A 686 -19.72 5.88 -53.15
N LEU A 687 -20.05 5.38 -51.96
CA LEU A 687 -19.27 5.64 -50.75
C LEU A 687 -17.90 4.94 -50.73
N LYS A 688 -17.80 3.70 -51.22
CA LYS A 688 -16.50 3.02 -51.36
C LYS A 688 -15.55 3.72 -52.33
N ASN A 689 -16.08 4.42 -53.33
CA ASN A 689 -15.28 5.26 -54.23
C ASN A 689 -14.97 6.65 -53.64
N ALA A 690 -15.75 7.13 -52.66
CA ALA A 690 -15.67 8.49 -52.13
C ALA A 690 -14.82 8.64 -50.85
N SER A 691 -14.66 7.57 -50.06
CA SER A 691 -13.76 7.53 -48.89
C SER A 691 -13.32 6.12 -48.56
N SER A 692 -12.06 5.97 -48.13
CA SER A 692 -11.47 4.69 -47.71
C SER A 692 -11.90 4.25 -46.31
N GLU A 693 -12.66 5.06 -45.56
CA GLU A 693 -13.22 4.68 -44.24
C GLU A 693 -14.38 3.69 -44.33
N TRP A 694 -15.04 3.64 -45.49
CA TRP A 694 -16.19 2.77 -45.77
C TRP A 694 -15.79 1.35 -46.15
N GLU A 695 -16.43 0.37 -45.52
CA GLU A 695 -16.26 -1.05 -45.80
C GLU A 695 -17.63 -1.77 -45.80
N THR A 696 -17.72 -2.92 -46.44
CA THR A 696 -18.90 -3.82 -46.42
C THR A 696 -18.55 -5.22 -45.94
N ASP A 697 -17.29 -5.61 -46.01
CA ASP A 697 -16.78 -6.89 -45.50
C ASP A 697 -16.86 -6.90 -43.97
N SER A 698 -17.79 -7.69 -43.42
CA SER A 698 -18.14 -7.67 -42.00
C SER A 698 -17.00 -8.12 -41.07
N SER A 699 -15.98 -8.81 -41.58
CA SER A 699 -14.80 -9.18 -40.81
C SER A 699 -14.01 -7.96 -40.29
N LYS A 700 -14.13 -6.81 -40.97
CA LYS A 700 -13.33 -5.60 -40.70
C LYS A 700 -14.00 -4.58 -39.76
N GLY A 701 -15.06 -4.95 -39.06
CA GLY A 701 -15.65 -4.16 -37.98
C GLY A 701 -14.85 -4.23 -36.67
N ARG A 702 -15.14 -3.33 -35.72
CA ARG A 702 -14.57 -3.41 -34.37
C ARG A 702 -15.00 -4.71 -33.68
N GLY A 703 -14.06 -5.40 -33.05
CA GLY A 703 -14.28 -6.70 -32.40
C GLY A 703 -14.29 -7.90 -33.36
N TYR A 704 -13.98 -7.71 -34.66
CA TYR A 704 -14.01 -8.71 -35.74
C TYR A 704 -15.39 -9.37 -35.93
N GLY A 705 -16.12 -8.97 -36.96
CA GLY A 705 -17.38 -9.64 -37.32
C GLY A 705 -17.14 -11.00 -37.99
N ILE A 706 -18.19 -11.81 -38.07
CA ILE A 706 -18.17 -13.00 -38.94
C ILE A 706 -18.01 -12.61 -40.43
N ASP A 707 -17.38 -13.49 -41.22
CA ASP A 707 -17.20 -13.30 -42.67
C ASP A 707 -18.54 -13.07 -43.39
N GLY A 708 -18.58 -12.10 -44.30
CA GLY A 708 -19.79 -11.76 -45.04
C GLY A 708 -19.74 -10.37 -45.69
N LEU A 709 -20.87 -9.97 -46.28
CA LEU A 709 -21.06 -8.63 -46.83
C LEU A 709 -22.31 -7.99 -46.23
N THR A 710 -22.18 -6.77 -45.71
CA THR A 710 -23.30 -5.94 -45.27
C THR A 710 -24.01 -5.29 -46.47
N ALA A 711 -25.34 -5.14 -46.39
CA ALA A 711 -26.15 -4.56 -47.45
C ALA A 711 -25.94 -3.04 -47.67
N LEU A 712 -25.36 -2.37 -46.68
CA LEU A 712 -24.97 -0.96 -46.67
C LEU A 712 -23.56 -0.83 -46.07
N PRO A 713 -22.78 0.20 -46.43
CA PRO A 713 -21.41 0.33 -45.96
C PRO A 713 -21.35 0.82 -44.52
N PHE A 714 -20.34 0.40 -43.76
CA PHE A 714 -20.11 0.82 -42.39
C PHE A 714 -18.71 1.43 -42.23
N LEU A 715 -18.53 2.20 -41.15
CA LEU A 715 -17.26 2.82 -40.80
C LEU A 715 -16.38 1.80 -40.09
N LYS A 716 -15.38 1.25 -40.80
CA LYS A 716 -14.56 0.11 -40.34
C LYS A 716 -13.89 0.32 -38.98
N ASN A 717 -13.40 1.54 -38.75
CA ASN A 717 -12.65 1.92 -37.55
C ASN A 717 -13.51 2.18 -36.30
N VAL A 718 -14.85 2.22 -36.45
CA VAL A 718 -15.77 2.82 -35.48
C VAL A 718 -17.00 1.94 -35.20
N THR A 719 -17.48 1.21 -36.21
CA THR A 719 -18.69 0.39 -36.10
C THR A 719 -18.38 -0.93 -35.42
N LYS A 720 -19.05 -1.23 -34.29
CA LYS A 720 -19.15 -2.58 -33.76
C LYS A 720 -20.40 -3.23 -34.36
N LEU A 721 -20.25 -4.38 -35.01
CA LEU A 721 -21.36 -5.13 -35.58
C LEU A 721 -22.04 -5.99 -34.50
N SER A 722 -23.25 -6.50 -34.74
CA SER A 722 -23.96 -7.36 -33.78
C SER A 722 -23.28 -8.72 -33.56
N ASN A 723 -22.56 -9.21 -34.56
CA ASN A 723 -22.04 -10.58 -34.61
C ASN A 723 -20.49 -10.56 -34.53
N THR A 724 -19.94 -9.90 -33.51
CA THR A 724 -18.48 -9.74 -33.31
C THR A 724 -17.90 -10.74 -32.33
N LEU A 725 -16.71 -11.27 -32.64
CA LEU A 725 -16.03 -12.29 -31.85
C LEU A 725 -15.43 -11.76 -30.53
N PHE A 726 -15.05 -10.48 -30.48
CA PHE A 726 -14.39 -9.84 -29.35
C PHE A 726 -15.19 -8.61 -28.86
N GLN A 727 -14.88 -8.10 -27.66
CA GLN A 727 -15.64 -6.98 -27.08
C GLN A 727 -15.43 -5.69 -27.87
N ASP A 728 -14.19 -5.43 -28.28
CA ASP A 728 -13.76 -4.29 -29.08
C ASP A 728 -12.39 -4.59 -29.71
N GLY A 729 -11.84 -3.66 -30.48
CA GLY A 729 -10.49 -3.71 -31.05
C GLY A 729 -10.44 -4.05 -32.54
N LEU A 730 -9.23 -4.00 -33.09
CA LEU A 730 -8.92 -4.32 -34.50
C LEU A 730 -7.78 -5.36 -34.61
N GLY A 731 -7.43 -6.00 -33.48
CA GLY A 731 -6.33 -6.96 -33.40
C GLY A 731 -4.93 -6.38 -33.63
N THR A 732 -4.76 -5.06 -33.72
CA THR A 732 -3.43 -4.44 -33.94
C THR A 732 -2.75 -4.13 -32.61
N SER A 733 -1.44 -3.93 -32.60
CA SER A 733 -0.71 -3.53 -31.37
C SER A 733 -1.23 -2.24 -30.73
N ALA A 734 -1.77 -1.31 -31.55
CA ALA A 734 -2.36 -0.06 -31.10
C ALA A 734 -3.85 -0.16 -30.72
N LYS A 735 -4.59 -1.14 -31.27
CA LYS A 735 -5.97 -1.46 -30.89
C LYS A 735 -6.15 -2.99 -30.79
N PRO A 736 -5.62 -3.65 -29.73
CA PRO A 736 -5.78 -5.09 -29.53
C PRO A 736 -7.25 -5.50 -29.43
N TYR A 737 -7.58 -6.73 -29.79
CA TYR A 737 -8.88 -7.29 -29.44
C TYR A 737 -9.02 -7.40 -27.93
N THR A 738 -10.18 -7.05 -27.40
CA THR A 738 -10.44 -7.03 -25.95
C THR A 738 -11.36 -8.16 -25.54
N ILE A 739 -11.01 -8.80 -24.43
CA ILE A 739 -11.66 -10.00 -23.91
C ILE A 739 -12.16 -9.71 -22.50
N THR A 740 -13.43 -10.05 -22.26
CA THR A 740 -14.16 -9.81 -21.01
C THR A 740 -14.88 -11.06 -20.48
N ASN A 741 -15.01 -12.11 -21.31
CA ASN A 741 -15.70 -13.36 -20.97
C ASN A 741 -15.12 -14.58 -21.69
N TRP A 742 -15.57 -15.77 -21.28
CA TRP A 742 -15.05 -17.05 -21.76
C TRP A 742 -15.31 -17.29 -23.25
N THR A 743 -16.46 -16.88 -23.78
CA THR A 743 -16.77 -16.97 -25.22
C THR A 743 -15.79 -16.15 -26.06
N GLN A 744 -15.49 -14.91 -25.64
CA GLN A 744 -14.52 -14.05 -26.33
C GLN A 744 -13.09 -14.60 -26.26
N LEU A 745 -12.72 -15.29 -25.18
CA LEU A 745 -11.44 -15.99 -25.10
C LEU A 745 -11.42 -17.21 -26.05
N GLN A 746 -12.50 -17.99 -26.09
CA GLN A 746 -12.57 -19.20 -26.91
C GLN A 746 -12.58 -18.88 -28.40
N ASN A 747 -13.15 -17.73 -28.78
CA ASN A 747 -13.19 -17.21 -30.15
C ASN A 747 -11.80 -16.97 -30.78
N ILE A 748 -10.71 -16.97 -30.01
CA ILE A 748 -9.34 -16.99 -30.57
C ILE A 748 -9.12 -18.24 -31.44
N ASN A 749 -9.77 -19.38 -31.15
CA ASN A 749 -9.69 -20.60 -31.96
C ASN A 749 -10.39 -20.52 -33.34
N ASN A 750 -11.04 -19.39 -33.68
CA ASN A 750 -11.57 -19.18 -35.03
C ASN A 750 -10.42 -19.21 -36.07
N SER A 751 -10.60 -19.95 -37.17
CA SER A 751 -9.57 -20.16 -38.21
C SER A 751 -9.02 -18.86 -38.82
N ASN A 752 -9.84 -17.82 -38.88
CA ASN A 752 -9.47 -16.51 -39.42
C ASN A 752 -8.72 -15.64 -38.41
N ILE A 753 -8.70 -16.03 -37.13
CA ILE A 753 -8.05 -15.33 -36.02
C ILE A 753 -6.79 -16.05 -35.56
N LEU A 754 -6.92 -17.34 -35.21
CA LEU A 754 -5.92 -18.17 -34.53
C LEU A 754 -4.52 -18.09 -35.16
N THR A 755 -4.50 -18.19 -36.50
CA THR A 755 -3.28 -18.26 -37.31
C THR A 755 -2.68 -16.90 -37.65
N LYS A 756 -3.27 -15.79 -37.18
CA LYS A 756 -2.84 -14.42 -37.51
C LYS A 756 -2.07 -13.77 -36.37
N ASN A 757 -1.24 -12.80 -36.72
CA ASN A 757 -0.43 -12.02 -35.78
C ASN A 757 -1.25 -10.89 -35.11
N TYR A 758 -2.43 -11.24 -34.58
CA TYR A 758 -3.30 -10.33 -33.86
C TYR A 758 -2.89 -10.17 -32.38
N TYR A 759 -3.23 -9.03 -31.79
CA TYR A 759 -2.96 -8.69 -30.40
C TYR A 759 -4.25 -8.78 -29.58
N PHE A 760 -4.15 -9.29 -28.35
CA PHE A 760 -5.28 -9.54 -27.45
C PHE A 760 -4.97 -9.03 -26.04
N ASN A 761 -5.95 -8.37 -25.40
CA ASN A 761 -5.88 -7.92 -24.01
C ASN A 761 -7.06 -8.48 -23.19
N LEU A 762 -6.83 -8.88 -21.95
CA LEU A 762 -7.88 -8.95 -20.92
C LEU A 762 -8.23 -7.52 -20.43
N LEU A 763 -9.49 -7.30 -20.07
CA LEU A 763 -9.97 -6.08 -19.38
C LEU A 763 -10.52 -6.33 -17.97
N ASN A 764 -10.65 -7.59 -17.58
CA ASN A 764 -11.07 -8.05 -16.26
C ASN A 764 -10.59 -9.50 -16.04
N ASP A 765 -10.60 -9.93 -14.77
CA ASP A 765 -10.40 -11.32 -14.41
C ASP A 765 -11.52 -12.22 -14.97
N LEU A 766 -11.17 -13.45 -15.33
CA LEU A 766 -12.11 -14.50 -15.76
C LEU A 766 -12.20 -15.56 -14.66
N SER A 767 -13.42 -15.93 -14.25
CA SER A 767 -13.70 -16.81 -13.11
C SER A 767 -14.99 -17.61 -13.31
N ASN A 768 -15.40 -18.41 -12.31
CA ASN A 768 -16.70 -19.08 -12.31
C ASN A 768 -17.92 -18.12 -12.40
N GLN A 769 -17.76 -16.84 -12.04
CA GLN A 769 -18.80 -15.81 -12.13
C GLN A 769 -18.89 -15.15 -13.51
N THR A 770 -17.91 -15.38 -14.38
CA THR A 770 -17.84 -14.72 -15.69
C THR A 770 -18.67 -15.45 -16.74
N SER A 771 -19.35 -14.69 -17.62
CA SER A 771 -20.24 -15.21 -18.66
C SER A 771 -19.64 -16.41 -19.43
N ASP A 772 -20.48 -17.43 -19.64
CA ASP A 772 -20.20 -18.69 -20.35
C ASP A 772 -19.21 -19.68 -19.67
N TYR A 773 -18.75 -19.42 -18.44
CA TYR A 773 -17.87 -20.36 -17.69
C TYR A 773 -18.38 -21.80 -17.69
N THR A 774 -19.66 -22.00 -17.35
CA THR A 774 -20.27 -23.34 -17.23
C THR A 774 -20.16 -24.13 -18.54
N ASN A 775 -20.35 -23.45 -19.68
CA ASN A 775 -20.39 -24.06 -21.01
C ASN A 775 -19.00 -24.35 -21.60
N LEU A 776 -17.99 -23.55 -21.22
CA LEU A 776 -16.68 -23.54 -21.87
C LEU A 776 -15.50 -23.96 -20.99
N ALA A 777 -15.51 -23.62 -19.69
CA ALA A 777 -14.33 -23.74 -18.82
C ALA A 777 -14.55 -24.59 -17.56
N SER A 778 -15.80 -24.92 -17.21
CA SER A 778 -16.12 -25.74 -16.03
C SER A 778 -15.84 -27.24 -16.22
N SER A 779 -15.85 -27.99 -15.12
CA SER A 779 -15.81 -29.46 -15.13
C SER A 779 -17.03 -30.16 -15.74
N THR A 780 -18.04 -29.40 -16.19
CA THR A 780 -19.18 -29.91 -16.98
C THR A 780 -19.15 -29.47 -18.45
N ALA A 781 -18.27 -28.53 -18.81
CA ALA A 781 -18.10 -28.05 -20.18
C ALA A 781 -17.66 -29.18 -21.13
N ASN A 782 -18.07 -29.09 -22.40
CA ASN A 782 -17.70 -30.05 -23.46
C ASN A 782 -17.90 -31.53 -23.07
N GLY A 783 -18.99 -31.84 -22.35
CA GLY A 783 -19.30 -33.20 -21.90
C GLY A 783 -18.40 -33.72 -20.77
N GLY A 784 -17.79 -32.82 -20.00
CA GLY A 784 -16.83 -33.14 -18.93
C GLY A 784 -15.36 -33.08 -19.35
N LEU A 785 -15.05 -32.68 -20.59
CA LEU A 785 -13.69 -32.48 -21.09
C LEU A 785 -13.10 -31.11 -20.72
N GLY A 786 -13.93 -30.17 -20.28
CA GLY A 786 -13.49 -28.80 -19.99
C GLY A 786 -13.08 -28.02 -21.25
N TRP A 787 -12.24 -27.02 -21.06
CA TRP A 787 -11.81 -26.05 -22.07
C TRP A 787 -11.13 -26.66 -23.31
N ASP A 788 -11.40 -26.09 -24.48
CA ASP A 788 -10.70 -26.40 -25.73
C ASP A 788 -9.48 -25.49 -25.92
N SER A 789 -8.29 -26.07 -25.71
CA SER A 789 -6.97 -25.40 -25.81
C SER A 789 -6.87 -24.45 -27.01
N ILE A 790 -6.35 -23.24 -26.80
CA ILE A 790 -6.13 -22.27 -27.88
C ILE A 790 -4.97 -22.75 -28.75
N GLY A 791 -5.28 -23.13 -29.98
CA GLY A 791 -4.38 -23.80 -30.92
C GLY A 791 -4.12 -25.26 -30.54
N TYR A 792 -4.52 -26.20 -31.40
CA TYR A 792 -4.68 -27.62 -31.04
C TYR A 792 -3.99 -28.60 -32.01
N ASN A 793 -3.25 -28.09 -33.01
CA ASN A 793 -2.37 -28.87 -33.87
C ASN A 793 -1.38 -27.93 -34.60
N SER A 794 -0.34 -28.48 -35.23
CA SER A 794 0.75 -27.71 -35.86
C SER A 794 0.32 -26.81 -37.03
N SER A 795 -0.80 -27.09 -37.70
CA SER A 795 -1.38 -26.19 -38.72
C SER A 795 -2.32 -25.12 -38.14
N ASN A 796 -2.63 -25.22 -36.84
CA ASN A 796 -3.54 -24.35 -36.10
C ASN A 796 -2.86 -23.88 -34.80
N ALA A 797 -1.62 -23.39 -34.92
CA ALA A 797 -0.89 -22.78 -33.81
C ALA A 797 -1.30 -21.30 -33.65
N PHE A 798 -1.34 -20.82 -32.40
CA PHE A 798 -1.60 -19.42 -32.09
C PHE A 798 -0.38 -18.54 -32.43
N ASN A 799 -0.56 -17.62 -33.37
CA ASN A 799 0.48 -16.69 -33.85
C ASN A 799 0.32 -15.26 -33.30
N GLY A 800 -0.62 -15.03 -32.38
CA GLY A 800 -0.92 -13.72 -31.81
C GLY A 800 -0.08 -13.37 -30.58
N VAL A 801 -0.29 -12.15 -30.05
CA VAL A 801 0.29 -11.70 -28.78
C VAL A 801 -0.84 -11.52 -27.76
N PHE A 802 -0.75 -12.21 -26.63
CA PHE A 802 -1.74 -12.13 -25.54
C PHE A 802 -1.17 -11.40 -24.32
N ASP A 803 -1.82 -10.35 -23.86
CA ASP A 803 -1.42 -9.56 -22.69
C ASP A 803 -2.55 -9.56 -21.64
N GLY A 804 -2.36 -10.30 -20.55
CA GLY A 804 -3.31 -10.37 -19.44
C GLY A 804 -3.44 -9.06 -18.66
N LYS A 805 -2.56 -8.07 -18.87
CA LYS A 805 -2.55 -6.77 -18.16
C LYS A 805 -2.46 -6.85 -16.63
N GLY A 806 -2.13 -8.01 -16.07
CA GLY A 806 -2.17 -8.29 -14.63
C GLY A 806 -3.49 -8.90 -14.14
N PHE A 807 -4.48 -9.08 -15.01
CA PHE A 807 -5.69 -9.86 -14.71
C PHE A 807 -5.40 -11.36 -14.74
N THR A 808 -6.30 -12.10 -14.11
CA THR A 808 -6.19 -13.54 -13.91
C THR A 808 -7.26 -14.33 -14.67
N ILE A 809 -6.98 -15.61 -14.91
CA ILE A 809 -7.92 -16.62 -15.38
C ILE A 809 -7.96 -17.70 -14.30
N SER A 810 -9.12 -17.87 -13.66
CA SER A 810 -9.29 -18.72 -12.48
C SER A 810 -10.24 -19.88 -12.73
N GLU A 811 -10.04 -20.97 -11.97
CA GLU A 811 -10.95 -22.12 -11.91
C GLU A 811 -11.17 -22.83 -13.26
N LEU A 812 -10.22 -22.68 -14.18
CA LEU A 812 -10.20 -23.34 -15.48
C LEU A 812 -10.05 -24.86 -15.29
N TYR A 813 -10.83 -25.64 -16.03
CA TYR A 813 -10.76 -27.10 -16.03
C TYR A 813 -10.48 -27.63 -17.44
N ILE A 814 -9.55 -28.59 -17.55
CA ILE A 814 -9.29 -29.37 -18.76
C ILE A 814 -9.07 -30.84 -18.39
N ASN A 815 -9.85 -31.76 -18.97
CA ASN A 815 -9.70 -33.19 -18.73
C ASN A 815 -9.71 -33.99 -20.05
N ARG A 816 -8.54 -34.07 -20.68
CA ARG A 816 -8.32 -34.59 -22.03
C ARG A 816 -7.19 -35.63 -22.07
N PRO A 817 -7.23 -36.71 -21.24
CA PRO A 817 -6.13 -37.67 -21.03
C PRO A 817 -5.72 -38.49 -22.26
N ASN A 818 -6.40 -38.33 -23.39
CA ASN A 818 -6.10 -39.00 -24.66
C ASN A 818 -5.67 -38.02 -25.77
N GLN A 819 -5.55 -36.71 -25.47
CA GLN A 819 -5.19 -35.67 -26.43
C GLN A 819 -3.85 -35.03 -26.08
N ASP A 820 -3.06 -34.74 -27.11
CA ASP A 820 -1.75 -34.09 -27.00
C ASP A 820 -1.92 -32.56 -27.20
N TYR A 821 -0.92 -31.76 -26.82
CA TYR A 821 -0.93 -30.28 -26.90
C TYR A 821 -2.00 -29.62 -26.02
N ILE A 822 -1.87 -29.79 -24.70
CA ILE A 822 -2.89 -29.39 -23.73
C ILE A 822 -2.38 -28.27 -22.80
N GLY A 823 -3.22 -27.26 -22.59
CA GLY A 823 -2.97 -26.06 -21.80
C GLY A 823 -4.04 -25.00 -22.09
N LEU A 824 -3.95 -23.80 -21.50
CA LEU A 824 -4.78 -22.67 -21.95
C LEU A 824 -4.56 -22.43 -23.46
N PHE A 825 -3.29 -22.42 -23.87
CA PHE A 825 -2.86 -22.58 -25.25
C PHE A 825 -2.31 -23.99 -25.45
N GLY A 826 -2.74 -24.70 -26.50
CA GLY A 826 -2.20 -26.02 -26.82
C GLY A 826 -0.90 -25.89 -27.61
N ILE A 827 -0.91 -25.09 -28.67
CA ILE A 827 0.27 -24.71 -29.46
C ILE A 827 0.29 -23.20 -29.73
N THR A 828 1.41 -22.55 -29.42
CA THR A 828 1.67 -21.14 -29.76
C THR A 828 3.08 -20.94 -30.32
N ASN A 829 3.23 -19.92 -31.18
CA ASN A 829 4.49 -19.47 -31.76
C ASN A 829 4.84 -18.02 -31.36
N SER A 830 4.15 -17.42 -30.38
CA SER A 830 4.18 -15.96 -30.16
C SER A 830 3.84 -15.57 -28.72
N GLY A 831 3.99 -14.28 -28.40
CA GLY A 831 4.17 -13.84 -27.01
C GLY A 831 2.92 -13.94 -26.11
N ILE A 832 3.11 -14.36 -24.87
CA ILE A 832 2.10 -14.32 -23.81
C ILE A 832 2.67 -13.56 -22.61
N LYS A 833 1.89 -12.67 -21.99
CA LYS A 833 2.40 -11.87 -20.88
C LYS A 833 1.41 -11.41 -19.83
N ASN A 834 1.94 -11.08 -18.66
CA ASN A 834 1.23 -10.45 -17.54
C ASN A 834 -0.07 -11.19 -17.18
N LEU A 835 -0.03 -12.53 -17.20
CA LEU A 835 -1.20 -13.39 -17.06
C LEU A 835 -1.00 -14.40 -15.92
N GLY A 836 -1.91 -14.41 -14.96
CA GLY A 836 -1.99 -15.45 -13.93
C GLY A 836 -3.07 -16.47 -14.24
N LEU A 837 -2.75 -17.76 -14.16
CA LEU A 837 -3.73 -18.85 -14.03
C LEU A 837 -3.82 -19.29 -12.57
N VAL A 838 -5.03 -19.28 -12.01
CA VAL A 838 -5.27 -19.46 -10.56
C VAL A 838 -6.24 -20.62 -10.31
N ASP A 839 -5.90 -21.50 -9.36
CA ASP A 839 -6.68 -22.70 -9.00
C ASP A 839 -7.19 -23.53 -10.21
N VAL A 840 -6.28 -23.86 -11.13
CA VAL A 840 -6.59 -24.51 -12.42
C VAL A 840 -6.22 -25.99 -12.42
N ASP A 841 -7.08 -26.87 -12.96
CA ASP A 841 -6.82 -28.31 -13.10
C ASP A 841 -6.74 -28.73 -14.57
N ILE A 842 -5.61 -29.34 -14.96
CA ILE A 842 -5.32 -29.77 -16.33
C ILE A 842 -4.86 -31.22 -16.35
N THR A 843 -5.56 -32.05 -17.11
CA THR A 843 -5.15 -33.40 -17.51
C THR A 843 -5.08 -33.50 -19.03
N GLY A 844 -3.93 -33.94 -19.56
CA GLY A 844 -3.69 -34.20 -20.98
C GLY A 844 -2.92 -35.50 -21.21
N LYS A 845 -2.40 -35.72 -22.42
CA LYS A 845 -1.59 -36.91 -22.76
C LYS A 845 -0.11 -36.54 -22.96
N HIS A 846 0.29 -36.03 -24.12
CA HIS A 846 1.65 -35.52 -24.35
C HIS A 846 1.67 -34.00 -24.57
N GLN A 847 2.79 -33.36 -24.23
CA GLN A 847 2.99 -31.90 -24.33
C GLN A 847 1.88 -31.14 -23.59
N VAL A 848 1.89 -31.29 -22.27
CA VAL A 848 0.88 -30.70 -21.37
C VAL A 848 1.54 -29.63 -20.51
N GLY A 849 0.98 -28.42 -20.49
CA GLY A 849 1.45 -27.33 -19.65
C GLY A 849 0.36 -26.39 -19.17
N GLY A 850 0.56 -25.80 -17.99
CA GLY A 850 -0.41 -24.90 -17.36
C GLY A 850 -0.88 -23.77 -18.27
N LEU A 851 0.08 -23.09 -18.91
CA LEU A 851 -0.17 -22.01 -19.87
C LEU A 851 -0.06 -22.49 -21.32
N VAL A 852 0.95 -23.30 -21.64
CA VAL A 852 1.26 -23.74 -23.02
C VAL A 852 1.59 -25.23 -23.09
N GLY A 853 0.89 -25.99 -23.94
CA GLY A 853 1.27 -27.38 -24.24
C GLY A 853 2.60 -27.49 -24.98
N TYR A 854 2.70 -26.86 -26.15
CA TYR A 854 3.90 -26.81 -27.00
C TYR A 854 4.17 -25.38 -27.48
N TYR A 855 5.38 -24.88 -27.22
CA TYR A 855 5.85 -23.56 -27.64
C TYR A 855 6.91 -23.69 -28.71
N SER A 856 6.76 -22.97 -29.82
CA SER A 856 7.64 -23.10 -30.99
C SER A 856 8.19 -21.76 -31.49
N TYR A 857 9.38 -21.81 -32.07
CA TYR A 857 9.97 -20.74 -32.90
C TYR A 857 10.20 -19.37 -32.23
N GLY A 858 10.48 -19.35 -30.92
CA GLY A 858 11.22 -18.23 -30.31
C GLY A 858 10.43 -17.03 -29.78
N GLY A 859 9.14 -17.19 -29.46
CA GLY A 859 8.38 -16.18 -28.73
C GLY A 859 8.82 -16.02 -27.26
N THR A 860 8.23 -15.04 -26.55
CA THR A 860 8.47 -14.78 -25.11
C THR A 860 7.21 -15.00 -24.28
N ILE A 861 7.30 -15.81 -23.22
CA ILE A 861 6.38 -15.84 -22.08
C ILE A 861 6.99 -14.97 -20.98
N GLU A 862 6.38 -13.85 -20.63
CA GLU A 862 6.89 -12.91 -19.61
C GLU A 862 5.90 -12.63 -18.47
N ASN A 863 6.41 -12.51 -17.24
CA ASN A 863 5.66 -12.05 -16.06
C ASN A 863 4.35 -12.84 -15.81
N SER A 864 4.33 -14.14 -16.13
CA SER A 864 3.11 -14.97 -16.15
C SER A 864 3.26 -16.19 -15.24
N TYR A 865 2.15 -16.71 -14.71
CA TYR A 865 2.22 -17.76 -13.70
C TYR A 865 1.04 -18.72 -13.73
N PHE A 866 1.21 -19.87 -13.09
CA PHE A 866 0.17 -20.90 -12.94
C PHE A 866 0.17 -21.47 -11.52
N THR A 867 -1.02 -21.62 -10.93
CA THR A 867 -1.24 -22.32 -9.66
C THR A 867 -2.32 -23.39 -9.84
N GLY A 868 -2.07 -24.64 -9.42
CA GLY A 868 -3.04 -25.73 -9.57
C GLY A 868 -2.41 -27.09 -9.88
N THR A 869 -3.05 -27.90 -10.72
CA THR A 869 -2.63 -29.28 -11.05
C THR A 869 -2.41 -29.48 -12.55
N VAL A 870 -1.32 -30.15 -12.91
CA VAL A 870 -0.99 -30.52 -14.29
C VAL A 870 -0.62 -32.01 -14.37
N THR A 871 -1.41 -32.79 -15.10
CA THR A 871 -1.27 -34.25 -15.23
C THR A 871 -1.16 -34.68 -16.69
N GLY A 872 -0.31 -35.65 -16.98
CA GLY A 872 -0.32 -36.36 -18.26
C GLY A 872 0.67 -37.52 -18.31
N ASP A 873 1.30 -37.73 -19.47
CA ASP A 873 2.28 -38.80 -19.69
C ASP A 873 3.67 -38.27 -20.08
N THR A 874 3.83 -37.56 -21.21
CA THR A 874 5.17 -37.20 -21.73
C THR A 874 5.30 -35.72 -22.08
N ASN A 875 6.40 -35.08 -21.68
CA ASN A 875 6.65 -33.63 -21.78
C ASN A 875 5.60 -32.82 -20.98
N ILE A 876 5.63 -32.96 -19.66
CA ILE A 876 4.65 -32.36 -18.74
C ILE A 876 5.34 -31.26 -17.93
N GLY A 877 4.84 -30.03 -18.02
CA GLY A 877 5.42 -28.87 -17.34
C GLY A 877 4.39 -28.08 -16.54
N GLY A 878 4.74 -27.58 -15.36
CA GLY A 878 3.82 -26.76 -14.58
C GLY A 878 3.34 -25.49 -15.31
N LEU A 879 4.18 -24.90 -16.16
CA LEU A 879 3.81 -23.76 -17.02
C LEU A 879 3.81 -24.12 -18.51
N VAL A 880 4.83 -24.87 -18.99
CA VAL A 880 5.01 -25.20 -20.41
C VAL A 880 5.38 -26.67 -20.63
N GLY A 881 4.60 -27.43 -21.39
CA GLY A 881 4.91 -28.86 -21.64
C GLY A 881 6.20 -29.05 -22.43
N PHE A 882 6.32 -28.36 -23.57
CA PHE A 882 7.52 -28.30 -24.41
C PHE A 882 7.85 -26.86 -24.79
N ASN A 883 9.09 -26.41 -24.52
CA ASN A 883 9.60 -25.11 -24.96
C ASN A 883 10.68 -25.27 -26.04
N GLY A 884 10.30 -25.11 -27.31
CA GLY A 884 11.17 -25.17 -28.49
C GLY A 884 11.66 -23.79 -28.93
N GLY A 885 12.80 -23.35 -28.36
CA GLY A 885 13.48 -22.12 -28.74
C GLY A 885 12.95 -20.84 -28.08
N GLY A 886 11.82 -20.91 -27.35
CA GLY A 886 11.19 -19.77 -26.71
C GLY A 886 11.89 -19.28 -25.45
N THR A 887 11.57 -18.04 -25.08
CA THR A 887 12.01 -17.41 -23.82
C THR A 887 10.89 -17.51 -22.78
N ILE A 888 11.21 -17.95 -21.56
CA ILE A 888 10.34 -17.89 -20.39
C ILE A 888 11.04 -17.02 -19.35
N ILE A 889 10.45 -15.87 -18.99
CA ILE A 889 11.09 -14.88 -18.12
C ILE A 889 10.15 -14.35 -17.03
N ASN A 890 10.67 -14.11 -15.82
CA ASN A 890 9.93 -13.60 -14.65
C ASN A 890 8.68 -14.43 -14.29
N SER A 891 8.64 -15.72 -14.68
CA SER A 891 7.43 -16.54 -14.71
C SER A 891 7.53 -17.72 -13.75
N TYR A 892 6.41 -18.20 -13.21
CA TYR A 892 6.48 -19.20 -12.14
C TYR A 892 5.33 -20.20 -12.06
N PHE A 893 5.56 -21.26 -11.29
CA PHE A 893 4.58 -22.30 -11.01
C PHE A 893 4.52 -22.66 -9.51
N SER A 894 3.32 -22.70 -8.95
CA SER A 894 3.06 -23.14 -7.58
C SER A 894 1.85 -24.09 -7.54
N GLY A 895 2.12 -25.37 -7.79
CA GLY A 895 1.13 -26.42 -7.96
C GLY A 895 1.76 -27.80 -8.02
N ASN A 896 1.01 -28.83 -8.41
CA ASN A 896 1.54 -30.19 -8.53
C ASN A 896 1.58 -30.66 -9.99
N VAL A 897 2.70 -31.26 -10.40
CA VAL A 897 2.92 -31.82 -11.75
C VAL A 897 3.08 -33.34 -11.66
N THR A 898 2.29 -34.10 -12.42
CA THR A 898 2.39 -35.57 -12.50
C THR A 898 2.52 -36.04 -13.96
N GLY A 899 3.47 -36.92 -14.23
CA GLY A 899 3.66 -37.53 -15.55
C GLY A 899 4.37 -38.88 -15.54
N SER A 900 4.76 -39.34 -16.72
CA SER A 900 5.63 -40.51 -16.93
C SER A 900 7.05 -40.10 -17.31
N SER A 901 7.22 -39.26 -18.34
CA SER A 901 8.52 -38.93 -18.92
C SER A 901 8.68 -37.43 -19.18
N GLN A 902 9.86 -36.88 -18.89
CA GLN A 902 10.19 -35.47 -19.14
C GLN A 902 9.21 -34.54 -18.41
N VAL A 903 9.25 -34.64 -17.09
CA VAL A 903 8.33 -33.98 -16.15
C VAL A 903 9.08 -32.88 -15.40
N GLY A 904 8.60 -31.63 -15.49
CA GLY A 904 9.27 -30.47 -14.93
C GLY A 904 8.34 -29.53 -14.17
N GLY A 905 8.81 -28.96 -13.06
CA GLY A 905 8.02 -27.98 -12.29
C GLY A 905 7.66 -26.72 -13.08
N LEU A 906 8.47 -26.29 -14.04
CA LEU A 906 8.15 -25.19 -14.97
C LEU A 906 8.02 -25.69 -16.40
N SER A 907 8.97 -26.49 -16.89
CA SER A 907 9.03 -26.96 -18.29
C SER A 907 9.28 -28.47 -18.41
N GLY A 908 8.46 -29.22 -19.14
CA GLY A 908 8.66 -30.66 -19.32
C GLY A 908 9.93 -30.99 -20.11
N LEU A 909 9.98 -30.51 -21.36
CA LEU A 909 11.19 -30.47 -22.20
C LEU A 909 11.50 -29.02 -22.60
N HIS A 910 12.72 -28.56 -22.36
CA HIS A 910 13.26 -27.29 -22.85
C HIS A 910 14.32 -27.58 -23.94
N GLN A 911 14.04 -27.17 -25.17
CA GLN A 911 14.87 -27.41 -26.37
C GLN A 911 15.24 -26.06 -27.02
N GLY A 912 16.45 -25.56 -26.74
CA GLY A 912 16.88 -24.22 -27.16
C GLY A 912 16.10 -23.09 -26.49
N GLY A 913 16.52 -21.83 -26.69
CA GLY A 913 15.90 -20.66 -26.07
C GLY A 913 16.44 -20.39 -24.66
N THR A 914 15.61 -19.81 -23.79
CA THR A 914 16.05 -19.41 -22.43
C THR A 914 14.93 -19.50 -21.39
N ILE A 915 15.26 -19.98 -20.20
CA ILE A 915 14.47 -19.83 -18.97
C ILE A 915 15.27 -18.91 -18.04
N GLU A 916 14.68 -17.77 -17.65
CA GLU A 916 15.35 -16.72 -16.86
C GLU A 916 14.47 -16.19 -15.73
N ASN A 917 15.07 -15.90 -14.57
CA ASN A 917 14.39 -15.23 -13.45
C ASN A 917 13.04 -15.91 -13.06
N SER A 918 12.98 -17.24 -13.20
CA SER A 918 11.75 -18.03 -13.17
C SER A 918 11.86 -19.19 -12.17
N TYR A 919 10.73 -19.68 -11.63
CA TYR A 919 10.79 -20.63 -10.51
C TYR A 919 9.60 -21.58 -10.38
N ALA A 920 9.81 -22.69 -9.67
CA ALA A 920 8.77 -23.68 -9.36
C ALA A 920 8.87 -24.16 -7.89
N ILE A 921 7.74 -24.24 -7.17
CA ILE A 921 7.75 -24.49 -5.71
C ILE A 921 6.91 -25.68 -5.22
N GLY A 922 6.05 -26.26 -6.05
CA GLY A 922 5.21 -27.42 -5.68
C GLY A 922 5.71 -28.75 -6.25
N GLU A 923 4.99 -29.85 -5.98
CA GLU A 923 5.49 -31.22 -6.18
C GLU A 923 5.64 -31.61 -7.66
N VAL A 924 6.70 -32.34 -8.00
CA VAL A 924 6.98 -32.84 -9.36
C VAL A 924 7.19 -34.35 -9.32
N LYS A 925 6.32 -35.10 -9.98
CA LYS A 925 6.29 -36.57 -9.95
C LYS A 925 6.33 -37.17 -11.34
N GLY A 926 7.31 -38.02 -11.62
CA GLY A 926 7.47 -38.71 -12.90
C GLY A 926 7.96 -40.15 -12.75
N ASN A 927 8.33 -40.79 -13.86
CA ASN A 927 9.09 -42.04 -13.87
C ASN A 927 10.54 -41.82 -14.37
N ASP A 928 10.71 -41.10 -15.48
CA ASP A 928 12.01 -40.82 -16.11
C ASP A 928 12.13 -39.34 -16.53
N TYR A 929 13.34 -38.79 -16.51
CA TYR A 929 13.64 -37.38 -16.80
C TYR A 929 12.78 -36.41 -15.96
N VAL A 930 12.96 -36.45 -14.64
CA VAL A 930 12.13 -35.70 -13.67
C VAL A 930 12.96 -34.60 -13.01
N GLY A 931 12.53 -33.34 -13.15
CA GLY A 931 13.29 -32.18 -12.66
C GLY A 931 12.44 -31.15 -11.94
N GLY A 932 12.93 -30.62 -10.81
CA GLY A 932 12.18 -29.62 -10.03
C GLY A 932 11.85 -28.33 -10.79
N LEU A 933 12.60 -27.97 -11.82
CA LEU A 933 12.29 -26.89 -12.77
C LEU A 933 12.08 -27.41 -14.20
N VAL A 934 12.99 -28.28 -14.69
CA VAL A 934 12.99 -28.77 -16.07
C VAL A 934 13.18 -30.29 -16.13
N GLY A 935 12.26 -31.03 -16.77
CA GLY A 935 12.39 -32.49 -16.89
C GLY A 935 13.62 -32.89 -17.73
N ARG A 936 13.65 -32.43 -18.99
CA ARG A 936 14.81 -32.55 -19.88
C ARG A 936 15.21 -31.21 -20.50
N HIS A 937 16.51 -30.94 -20.54
CA HIS A 937 17.13 -29.73 -21.10
C HIS A 937 18.02 -30.10 -22.30
N TYR A 938 17.88 -29.40 -23.42
CA TYR A 938 18.63 -29.66 -24.65
C TYR A 938 19.00 -28.34 -25.35
N LEU A 939 20.29 -28.03 -25.49
CA LEU A 939 20.81 -26.83 -26.20
C LEU A 939 20.27 -25.45 -25.74
N GLY A 940 19.49 -25.36 -24.67
CA GLY A 940 18.93 -24.11 -24.13
C GLY A 940 19.80 -23.46 -23.05
N THR A 941 19.30 -22.38 -22.43
CA THR A 941 19.92 -21.74 -21.25
C THR A 941 18.93 -21.63 -20.09
N VAL A 942 19.27 -22.18 -18.93
CA VAL A 942 18.57 -21.90 -17.66
C VAL A 942 19.45 -20.97 -16.82
N LYS A 943 18.97 -19.76 -16.49
CA LYS A 943 19.70 -18.78 -15.68
C LYS A 943 18.85 -18.14 -14.59
N ASN A 944 19.48 -17.79 -13.48
CA ASN A 944 18.88 -17.08 -12.33
C ASN A 944 17.51 -17.66 -11.91
N SER A 945 17.37 -18.98 -11.88
CA SER A 945 16.08 -19.68 -11.71
C SER A 945 16.16 -20.73 -10.61
N TYR A 946 15.04 -21.14 -10.01
CA TYR A 946 15.08 -22.12 -8.92
C TYR A 946 13.89 -23.09 -8.82
N ALA A 947 14.15 -24.24 -8.19
CA ALA A 947 13.17 -25.21 -7.78
C ALA A 947 13.15 -25.35 -6.24
N SER A 948 11.97 -25.47 -5.63
CA SER A 948 11.86 -25.79 -4.19
C SER A 948 10.74 -26.77 -3.85
N GLY A 949 10.16 -27.42 -4.86
CA GLY A 949 9.25 -28.55 -4.66
C GLY A 949 9.97 -29.84 -4.24
N LEU A 950 9.18 -30.83 -3.81
CA LEU A 950 9.64 -32.23 -3.75
C LEU A 950 9.62 -32.81 -5.17
N VAL A 951 10.65 -33.56 -5.53
CA VAL A 951 10.79 -34.24 -6.83
C VAL A 951 10.84 -35.75 -6.60
N SER A 952 10.06 -36.53 -7.36
CA SER A 952 9.98 -37.99 -7.21
C SER A 952 9.94 -38.71 -8.57
N GLY A 953 10.72 -39.79 -8.69
CA GLY A 953 10.73 -40.64 -9.88
C GLY A 953 11.61 -41.88 -9.72
N ASN A 954 11.93 -42.54 -10.85
CA ASN A 954 12.69 -43.80 -10.88
C ASN A 954 14.03 -43.68 -11.65
N SER A 955 14.13 -42.75 -12.60
CA SER A 955 15.27 -42.61 -13.52
C SER A 955 15.49 -41.13 -13.89
N ASN A 956 16.74 -40.74 -14.15
CA ASN A 956 17.17 -39.39 -14.51
C ASN A 956 16.46 -38.28 -13.70
N ILE A 957 16.63 -38.33 -12.37
CA ILE A 957 15.97 -37.45 -11.41
C ILE A 957 16.95 -36.37 -10.96
N GLY A 958 16.52 -35.12 -10.92
CA GLY A 958 17.35 -34.02 -10.45
C GLY A 958 16.57 -32.87 -9.80
N GLY A 959 17.21 -32.20 -8.85
CA GLY A 959 16.54 -31.17 -8.05
C GLY A 959 16.19 -29.92 -8.85
N LEU A 960 17.02 -29.54 -9.83
CA LEU A 960 16.71 -28.47 -10.78
C LEU A 960 16.32 -29.04 -12.15
N ILE A 961 17.17 -29.89 -12.73
CA ILE A 961 16.98 -30.49 -14.06
C ILE A 961 17.17 -32.01 -13.98
N GLY A 962 16.26 -32.79 -14.57
CA GLY A 962 16.35 -34.26 -14.58
C GLY A 962 17.46 -34.80 -15.48
N TYR A 963 17.62 -34.21 -16.67
CA TYR A 963 18.73 -34.50 -17.60
C TYR A 963 19.05 -33.30 -18.50
N SER A 964 20.34 -33.06 -18.78
CA SER A 964 20.83 -31.98 -19.64
C SER A 964 21.76 -32.51 -20.72
N ASP A 965 21.46 -32.16 -21.96
CA ASP A 965 22.20 -32.54 -23.17
C ASP A 965 22.65 -31.25 -23.88
N ASN A 966 23.93 -30.91 -23.72
CA ASN A 966 24.55 -29.70 -24.26
C ASN A 966 23.83 -28.37 -23.88
N GLY A 967 23.01 -28.38 -22.82
CA GLY A 967 22.30 -27.20 -22.30
C GLY A 967 23.10 -26.44 -21.24
N THR A 968 23.01 -25.11 -21.26
CA THR A 968 23.68 -24.22 -20.30
C THR A 968 22.83 -24.02 -19.04
N ILE A 969 23.48 -23.98 -17.87
CA ILE A 969 22.86 -23.75 -16.55
C ILE A 969 23.73 -22.74 -15.79
N GLN A 970 23.15 -21.65 -15.28
CA GLN A 970 23.87 -20.56 -14.61
C GLN A 970 23.10 -20.07 -13.37
N ASN A 971 23.79 -19.82 -12.26
CA ASN A 971 23.24 -19.16 -11.05
C ASN A 971 21.86 -19.70 -10.61
N SER A 972 21.64 -21.01 -10.70
CA SER A 972 20.30 -21.63 -10.55
C SER A 972 20.31 -22.78 -9.54
N PHE A 973 19.24 -22.85 -8.73
CA PHE A 973 19.26 -23.52 -7.43
C PHE A 973 18.13 -24.54 -7.23
N TYR A 974 18.37 -25.54 -6.38
CA TYR A 974 17.31 -26.42 -5.91
C TYR A 974 17.38 -26.68 -4.40
N ASP A 975 16.22 -26.91 -3.77
CA ASP A 975 16.14 -27.35 -2.37
C ASP A 975 16.61 -28.82 -2.23
N LYS A 976 17.84 -29.02 -1.73
CA LYS A 976 18.44 -30.35 -1.46
C LYS A 976 18.01 -30.97 -0.13
N THR A 977 17.31 -30.22 0.73
CA THR A 977 16.78 -30.74 2.01
C THR A 977 15.48 -31.50 1.78
N LYS A 978 14.62 -31.00 0.89
CA LYS A 978 13.46 -31.75 0.37
C LYS A 978 13.87 -32.86 -0.59
N ASN A 979 14.99 -32.69 -1.28
CA ASN A 979 15.48 -33.59 -2.33
C ASN A 979 16.88 -34.17 -2.02
N PRO A 980 17.04 -34.97 -0.95
CA PRO A 980 18.28 -35.71 -0.71
C PRO A 980 18.44 -36.86 -1.71
N ASN A 981 19.69 -37.31 -1.91
CA ASN A 981 20.08 -38.49 -2.70
C ASN A 981 19.98 -38.36 -4.25
N PHE A 982 20.17 -37.16 -4.81
CA PHE A 982 20.28 -36.98 -6.28
C PHE A 982 21.74 -36.84 -6.74
N ASP A 983 22.32 -37.93 -7.23
CA ASP A 983 23.73 -38.00 -7.67
C ASP A 983 24.07 -37.10 -8.88
N ASN A 984 23.08 -36.70 -9.68
CA ASN A 984 23.25 -35.85 -10.86
C ASN A 984 22.16 -34.75 -10.94
N ALA A 985 22.00 -33.97 -9.87
CA ALA A 985 20.89 -33.01 -9.73
C ALA A 985 20.89 -31.78 -10.67
N LEU A 986 21.92 -31.64 -11.52
CA LEU A 986 22.07 -30.63 -12.59
C LEU A 986 21.62 -29.21 -12.19
N GLY A 987 22.22 -28.70 -11.11
CA GLY A 987 21.99 -27.37 -10.55
C GLY A 987 22.78 -27.20 -9.25
N THR A 988 22.81 -26.00 -8.66
CA THR A 988 23.47 -25.80 -7.36
C THR A 988 22.52 -26.15 -6.22
N GLY A 989 22.79 -27.26 -5.52
CA GLY A 989 21.96 -27.72 -4.40
C GLY A 989 22.13 -26.84 -3.15
N LYS A 990 21.02 -26.32 -2.64
CA LYS A 990 20.92 -25.44 -1.47
C LYS A 990 19.95 -26.03 -0.46
N THR A 991 20.24 -25.98 0.84
CA THR A 991 19.25 -26.46 1.83
C THR A 991 18.03 -25.56 1.85
N THR A 992 16.90 -26.00 2.43
CA THR A 992 15.77 -25.09 2.67
C THR A 992 16.21 -23.84 3.44
N GLN A 993 17.17 -23.95 4.37
CA GLN A 993 17.73 -22.80 5.08
C GLN A 993 18.57 -21.87 4.17
N GLU A 994 19.45 -22.41 3.33
CA GLU A 994 20.20 -21.60 2.34
C GLU A 994 19.25 -20.92 1.33
N MET A 995 18.19 -21.61 0.90
CA MET A 995 17.13 -21.07 0.03
C MET A 995 16.29 -19.97 0.71
N SER A 996 16.30 -19.92 2.05
CA SER A 996 15.60 -18.93 2.88
C SER A 996 16.43 -17.70 3.25
N TYR A 997 17.61 -17.53 2.64
CA TYR A 997 18.53 -16.44 2.94
C TYR A 997 18.98 -15.77 1.65
N GLY A 998 18.58 -14.51 1.45
CA GLY A 998 18.78 -13.81 0.18
C GLY A 998 20.25 -13.57 -0.19
N GLY A 999 21.16 -13.52 0.80
CA GLY A 999 22.60 -13.48 0.58
C GLY A 999 23.12 -14.64 -0.27
N THR A 1000 22.49 -15.83 -0.18
CA THR A 1000 22.75 -16.99 -1.04
C THR A 1000 22.60 -16.67 -2.54
N PHE A 1001 21.60 -15.86 -2.89
CA PHE A 1001 21.27 -15.49 -4.26
C PHE A 1001 22.02 -14.21 -4.69
N LYS A 1002 22.20 -13.25 -3.77
CA LYS A 1002 23.02 -12.04 -3.98
C LYS A 1002 24.46 -12.39 -4.36
N ASN A 1003 25.06 -13.37 -3.68
CA ASN A 1003 26.40 -13.89 -3.97
C ASN A 1003 26.50 -14.61 -5.34
N ALA A 1004 25.37 -15.00 -5.93
CA ALA A 1004 25.27 -15.51 -7.29
C ALA A 1004 24.83 -14.44 -8.32
N SER A 1005 25.05 -13.15 -7.99
CA SER A 1005 24.74 -12.00 -8.83
C SER A 1005 23.26 -11.85 -9.21
N TRP A 1006 22.33 -12.31 -8.37
CA TRP A 1006 20.90 -12.01 -8.56
C TRP A 1006 20.62 -10.55 -8.19
N ASP A 1007 19.76 -9.91 -9.00
CA ASP A 1007 19.16 -8.60 -8.70
C ASP A 1007 18.05 -8.80 -7.64
N ILE A 1008 18.48 -9.06 -6.40
CA ILE A 1008 17.65 -9.38 -5.23
C ILE A 1008 17.79 -8.33 -4.14
N ILE A 1009 16.68 -7.98 -3.49
CA ILE A 1009 16.60 -7.10 -2.32
C ILE A 1009 15.99 -7.84 -1.11
N ALA A 1010 16.31 -7.38 0.09
CA ALA A 1010 15.59 -7.80 1.30
C ALA A 1010 14.34 -6.94 1.51
N ASP A 1011 13.20 -7.58 1.76
CA ASP A 1011 11.92 -6.90 1.81
C ASP A 1011 11.01 -7.47 2.91
N SER A 1012 10.83 -6.70 3.98
CA SER A 1012 9.98 -7.08 5.12
C SER A 1012 8.47 -7.11 4.81
N SER A 1013 8.04 -6.68 3.62
CA SER A 1013 6.66 -6.88 3.14
C SER A 1013 6.44 -8.25 2.49
N VAL A 1014 7.51 -8.99 2.19
CA VAL A 1014 7.44 -10.33 1.59
C VAL A 1014 7.37 -11.39 2.70
N THR A 1015 6.31 -12.21 2.68
CA THR A 1015 6.12 -13.33 3.63
C THR A 1015 6.76 -14.64 3.15
N SER A 1016 7.30 -14.68 1.94
CA SER A 1016 7.92 -15.88 1.36
C SER A 1016 9.31 -16.15 1.94
N PHE A 1017 9.54 -17.41 2.33
CA PHE A 1017 10.84 -17.95 2.72
C PHE A 1017 11.67 -18.46 1.52
N THR A 1018 11.30 -18.11 0.29
CA THR A 1018 12.15 -18.24 -0.91
C THR A 1018 11.95 -17.00 -1.80
N PRO A 1019 12.93 -16.62 -2.66
CA PRO A 1019 12.80 -15.40 -3.47
C PRO A 1019 11.58 -15.43 -4.38
N ILE A 1020 10.85 -14.32 -4.45
CA ILE A 1020 9.74 -14.11 -5.40
C ILE A 1020 10.06 -12.94 -6.34
N ARG A 1021 9.44 -12.92 -7.53
CA ARG A 1021 9.52 -11.76 -8.43
C ARG A 1021 8.56 -10.68 -7.96
N LYS A 1022 9.08 -9.49 -7.68
CA LYS A 1022 8.32 -8.29 -7.30
C LYS A 1022 8.51 -7.20 -8.36
N TRP A 1023 7.45 -6.46 -8.68
CA TRP A 1023 7.56 -5.30 -9.55
C TRP A 1023 8.17 -4.11 -8.78
N ASP A 1024 9.27 -3.58 -9.30
CA ASP A 1024 9.88 -2.33 -8.87
C ASP A 1024 9.32 -1.20 -9.73
N SER A 1025 8.36 -0.47 -9.16
CA SER A 1025 7.73 0.68 -9.81
C SER A 1025 8.61 1.93 -9.89
N VAL A 1026 9.76 1.95 -9.20
CA VAL A 1026 10.72 3.07 -9.26
C VAL A 1026 11.66 2.88 -10.44
N ASN A 1027 12.16 1.67 -10.65
CA ASN A 1027 13.08 1.32 -11.74
C ASN A 1027 12.40 0.67 -12.96
N ASN A 1028 11.07 0.53 -12.95
CA ASN A 1028 10.25 -0.05 -14.04
C ASN A 1028 10.76 -1.43 -14.50
N LYS A 1029 11.09 -2.31 -13.54
CA LYS A 1029 11.62 -3.66 -13.77
C LYS A 1029 11.05 -4.65 -12.75
N TYR A 1030 11.15 -5.95 -13.04
CA TYR A 1030 10.99 -6.97 -12.00
C TYR A 1030 12.32 -7.21 -11.28
N ILE A 1031 12.29 -7.19 -9.94
CA ILE A 1031 13.40 -7.56 -9.05
C ILE A 1031 13.05 -8.82 -8.26
N TRP A 1032 14.05 -9.49 -7.69
CA TRP A 1032 13.83 -10.55 -6.72
C TRP A 1032 13.67 -9.94 -5.32
N ALA A 1033 12.75 -10.47 -4.52
CA ALA A 1033 12.53 -10.03 -3.14
C ALA A 1033 12.31 -11.24 -2.22
N ILE A 1034 12.77 -11.15 -0.97
CA ILE A 1034 12.64 -12.19 0.06
C ILE A 1034 12.57 -11.52 1.45
N SER A 1035 11.90 -12.16 2.42
CA SER A 1035 11.97 -11.72 3.82
C SER A 1035 13.42 -11.69 4.33
N PRO A 1036 13.83 -10.68 5.12
CA PRO A 1036 15.01 -10.79 5.96
C PRO A 1036 14.87 -11.98 6.95
N LEU A 1037 15.97 -12.65 7.26
CA LEU A 1037 16.04 -13.72 8.25
C LEU A 1037 16.22 -13.11 9.65
N ALA A 1038 15.29 -13.41 10.57
CA ALA A 1038 15.35 -12.95 11.95
C ALA A 1038 16.22 -13.88 12.83
N LEU A 1039 17.27 -13.32 13.42
CA LEU A 1039 18.18 -13.99 14.35
C LEU A 1039 17.88 -13.56 15.80
N ASN A 1040 18.10 -14.44 16.77
CA ASN A 1040 17.99 -14.10 18.19
C ASN A 1040 19.38 -13.97 18.84
N TYR A 1041 19.49 -13.37 20.02
CA TYR A 1041 20.69 -13.44 20.85
C TYR A 1041 20.41 -13.72 22.32
N ASN A 1042 21.31 -14.45 22.97
CA ASN A 1042 21.29 -14.71 24.40
C ASN A 1042 22.68 -14.46 24.99
N LEU A 1043 22.82 -13.36 25.74
CA LEU A 1043 24.03 -13.02 26.47
C LEU A 1043 24.01 -13.64 27.88
N GLY A 1044 22.93 -13.38 28.63
CA GLY A 1044 22.80 -13.79 30.03
C GLY A 1044 23.74 -13.06 31.00
N SER A 1045 23.86 -13.57 32.23
CA SER A 1045 24.73 -12.99 33.26
C SER A 1045 26.10 -13.66 33.31
N LYS A 1046 27.16 -12.87 33.49
CA LYS A 1046 28.56 -13.30 33.62
C LYS A 1046 29.25 -12.53 34.75
N SER A 1047 30.32 -13.08 35.30
CA SER A 1047 31.11 -12.43 36.35
C SER A 1047 32.60 -12.69 36.21
N THR A 1048 33.43 -11.69 36.53
CA THR A 1048 34.90 -11.76 36.58
C THR A 1048 35.42 -10.87 37.72
N THR A 1049 36.71 -10.93 38.03
CA THR A 1049 37.37 -10.13 39.07
C THR A 1049 38.45 -9.25 38.46
N TYR A 1050 38.51 -7.97 38.85
CA TYR A 1050 39.30 -6.95 38.14
C TYR A 1050 40.83 -7.17 38.23
N ASN A 1051 41.41 -7.71 37.14
CA ASN A 1051 42.83 -8.06 37.05
C ASN A 1051 43.78 -6.90 36.64
N GLY A 1052 43.28 -5.66 36.52
CA GLY A 1052 44.05 -4.49 36.06
C GLY A 1052 43.90 -4.14 34.57
N SER A 1053 43.41 -5.09 33.76
CA SER A 1053 43.17 -4.93 32.32
C SER A 1053 41.69 -4.78 31.98
N VAL A 1054 41.40 -4.29 30.77
CA VAL A 1054 40.05 -4.30 30.20
C VAL A 1054 39.58 -5.75 30.08
N GLN A 1055 38.37 -6.02 30.56
CA GLN A 1055 37.67 -7.29 30.40
C GLN A 1055 36.84 -7.19 29.11
N ASN A 1056 37.27 -7.83 28.01
CA ASN A 1056 36.56 -7.70 26.74
C ASN A 1056 35.28 -8.56 26.75
N LEU A 1057 34.19 -8.05 26.20
CA LEU A 1057 32.91 -8.74 26.17
C LEU A 1057 32.97 -10.01 25.32
N SER A 1058 33.78 -10.00 24.25
CA SER A 1058 34.14 -11.19 23.46
C SER A 1058 34.57 -12.38 24.31
N ASP A 1059 35.26 -12.12 25.43
CA ASP A 1059 35.92 -13.14 26.24
C ASP A 1059 34.91 -13.87 27.16
N PHE A 1060 33.72 -13.29 27.36
CA PHE A 1060 32.63 -13.87 28.16
C PHE A 1060 31.42 -14.31 27.31
N TYR A 1061 31.31 -13.76 26.10
CA TYR A 1061 30.13 -13.76 25.25
C TYR A 1061 30.46 -14.10 23.77
N SER A 1062 31.41 -15.01 23.54
CA SER A 1062 31.93 -15.36 22.21
C SER A 1062 30.95 -16.04 21.25
N SER A 1063 29.82 -16.56 21.73
CA SER A 1063 28.83 -17.27 20.92
C SER A 1063 27.42 -16.97 21.42
N VAL A 1064 26.93 -15.76 21.11
CA VAL A 1064 25.67 -15.23 21.68
C VAL A 1064 24.53 -15.07 20.70
N ILE A 1065 24.80 -14.96 19.39
CA ILE A 1065 23.73 -14.98 18.40
C ILE A 1065 23.26 -16.43 18.26
N VAL A 1066 22.00 -16.65 18.62
CA VAL A 1066 21.29 -17.92 18.46
C VAL A 1066 20.85 -17.99 17.01
N ILE A 1067 21.75 -18.53 16.18
CA ILE A 1067 21.46 -18.97 14.83
C ILE A 1067 20.30 -20.00 14.91
N PRO A 1068 19.18 -19.81 14.18
CA PRO A 1068 18.08 -20.77 14.17
C PRO A 1068 18.56 -22.16 13.73
N SER A 1069 18.03 -23.21 14.34
CA SER A 1069 18.48 -24.60 14.13
C SER A 1069 18.50 -24.97 12.64
N GLY A 1070 19.69 -25.28 12.11
CA GLY A 1070 19.92 -25.63 10.71
C GLY A 1070 20.52 -24.53 9.83
N TYR A 1071 20.71 -23.30 10.30
CA TYR A 1071 21.41 -22.22 9.57
C TYR A 1071 22.92 -22.22 9.83
N GLU A 1072 23.52 -23.40 10.04
CA GLU A 1072 24.91 -23.59 10.51
C GLU A 1072 26.01 -23.07 9.57
N PHE A 1073 25.64 -22.69 8.34
CA PHE A 1073 26.53 -22.07 7.35
C PHE A 1073 26.71 -20.55 7.54
N LEU A 1074 25.93 -19.91 8.41
CA LEU A 1074 25.99 -18.46 8.64
C LEU A 1074 27.14 -18.09 9.59
N ASN A 1075 28.16 -17.41 9.07
CA ASN A 1075 29.13 -16.70 9.90
C ASN A 1075 28.60 -15.28 10.20
N ILE A 1076 28.15 -15.04 11.43
CA ILE A 1076 27.59 -13.74 11.83
C ILE A 1076 28.67 -12.88 12.50
N ASP A 1077 29.00 -11.74 11.89
CA ASP A 1077 29.84 -10.72 12.53
C ASP A 1077 28.98 -9.74 13.35
N TYR A 1078 29.39 -9.51 14.60
CA TYR A 1078 28.60 -8.75 15.57
C TYR A 1078 29.47 -8.02 16.60
N LYS A 1079 28.86 -6.98 17.17
CA LYS A 1079 29.41 -6.15 18.24
C LYS A 1079 28.44 -6.11 19.41
N PHE A 1080 28.98 -5.88 20.59
CA PHE A 1080 28.16 -5.60 21.76
C PHE A 1080 27.85 -4.11 21.81
N GLN A 1081 26.64 -3.77 22.24
CA GLN A 1081 26.25 -2.41 22.54
C GLN A 1081 25.76 -2.30 23.97
N LYS A 1082 26.00 -1.15 24.60
CA LYS A 1082 25.32 -0.76 25.84
C LYS A 1082 24.74 0.63 25.65
N ASP A 1083 23.46 0.78 25.98
CA ASP A 1083 22.74 2.05 25.93
C ASP A 1083 22.95 2.79 24.59
N GLY A 1084 22.85 2.03 23.48
CA GLY A 1084 23.03 2.50 22.09
C GLY A 1084 24.47 2.61 21.58
N ASN A 1085 25.47 2.56 22.46
CA ASN A 1085 26.88 2.77 22.12
C ASN A 1085 27.63 1.44 21.98
N ASP A 1086 28.54 1.35 21.01
CA ASP A 1086 29.40 0.17 20.80
C ASP A 1086 30.39 0.00 21.97
N VAL A 1087 30.52 -1.23 22.49
CA VAL A 1087 31.42 -1.53 23.61
C VAL A 1087 32.20 -2.81 23.35
N THR A 1088 33.52 -2.73 23.40
CA THR A 1088 34.43 -3.89 23.31
C THR A 1088 34.68 -4.56 24.66
N GLY A 1089 34.66 -3.80 25.77
CA GLY A 1089 34.98 -4.29 27.11
C GLY A 1089 34.83 -3.23 28.20
N TYR A 1090 34.96 -3.65 29.45
CA TYR A 1090 34.89 -2.76 30.63
C TYR A 1090 36.12 -2.92 31.52
N LYS A 1091 36.52 -1.83 32.21
CA LYS A 1091 37.71 -1.81 33.08
C LYS A 1091 37.42 -1.59 34.56
N ASN A 1092 36.31 -0.94 34.93
CA ASN A 1092 36.05 -0.64 36.34
C ASN A 1092 35.32 -1.81 37.01
N ALA A 1093 35.42 -1.89 38.34
CA ALA A 1093 34.76 -2.92 39.11
C ALA A 1093 33.30 -2.53 39.42
N GLU A 1094 32.38 -2.94 38.54
CA GLU A 1094 30.97 -2.53 38.51
C GLU A 1094 30.08 -3.64 37.89
N THR A 1095 28.76 -3.45 37.88
CA THR A 1095 27.80 -4.38 37.22
C THR A 1095 27.21 -3.75 35.95
N TYR A 1096 27.72 -4.16 34.80
CA TYR A 1096 27.34 -3.65 33.49
C TYR A 1096 26.13 -4.41 32.94
N SER A 1097 24.93 -3.91 33.23
CA SER A 1097 23.64 -4.46 32.77
C SER A 1097 23.20 -3.86 31.43
N ASN A 1098 22.17 -4.46 30.80
CA ASN A 1098 21.59 -4.05 29.51
C ASN A 1098 22.58 -4.06 28.34
N ILE A 1099 23.55 -4.98 28.36
CA ILE A 1099 24.37 -5.26 27.19
C ILE A 1099 23.47 -5.90 26.12
N LYS A 1100 23.61 -5.49 24.87
CA LYS A 1100 22.88 -5.98 23.70
C LYS A 1100 23.87 -6.44 22.63
N VAL A 1101 23.38 -7.15 21.63
CA VAL A 1101 24.12 -7.42 20.39
C VAL A 1101 23.58 -6.52 19.28
N ALA A 1102 24.46 -6.05 18.41
CA ALA A 1102 24.15 -5.45 17.11
C ALA A 1102 25.08 -6.06 16.04
N LEU A 1103 24.65 -6.09 14.79
CA LEU A 1103 25.49 -6.61 13.69
C LEU A 1103 26.61 -5.61 13.34
N ASN A 1104 27.76 -6.13 12.87
CA ASN A 1104 28.94 -5.30 12.62
C ASN A 1104 28.87 -4.55 11.29
N GLY A 1105 29.42 -3.33 11.28
CA GLY A 1105 29.21 -2.37 10.19
C GLY A 1105 30.39 -2.21 9.24
N THR A 1106 30.33 -2.90 8.09
CA THR A 1106 30.57 -2.20 6.83
C THR A 1106 29.23 -2.13 6.11
N SER A 1107 28.81 -0.95 5.66
CA SER A 1107 27.40 -0.71 5.30
C SER A 1107 26.47 -1.23 6.44
N ALA A 1108 25.33 -1.94 6.34
CA ALA A 1108 24.49 -2.43 5.25
C ALA A 1108 25.13 -3.37 4.21
N THR A 1109 25.97 -4.32 4.63
CA THR A 1109 26.56 -5.34 3.72
C THR A 1109 25.71 -6.58 3.52
N ASP A 1110 24.90 -6.98 4.51
CA ASP A 1110 23.88 -8.01 4.33
C ASP A 1110 22.51 -7.50 4.81
N GLU A 1111 21.72 -7.07 3.82
CA GLU A 1111 20.33 -6.62 3.98
C GLU A 1111 19.37 -7.75 4.39
N PHE A 1112 19.77 -9.02 4.20
CA PHE A 1112 18.93 -10.20 4.42
C PHE A 1112 19.00 -10.76 5.85
N LEU A 1113 19.71 -10.09 6.77
CA LEU A 1113 19.78 -10.44 8.18
C LEU A 1113 19.17 -9.34 9.05
N THR A 1114 18.38 -9.73 10.05
CA THR A 1114 17.88 -8.82 11.08
C THR A 1114 17.92 -9.46 12.46
N LEU A 1115 17.93 -8.66 13.52
CA LEU A 1115 17.74 -9.15 14.88
C LEU A 1115 16.25 -9.12 15.22
N SER A 1116 15.75 -10.24 15.74
CA SER A 1116 14.37 -10.40 16.22
C SER A 1116 13.99 -9.31 17.21
N THR A 1117 12.75 -8.82 17.17
CA THR A 1117 12.23 -7.86 18.16
C THR A 1117 11.82 -8.53 19.47
N THR A 1118 11.71 -9.87 19.51
CA THR A 1118 11.24 -10.66 20.65
C THR A 1118 12.11 -11.88 20.90
N GLY A 1119 12.35 -12.25 22.15
CA GLY A 1119 13.12 -13.46 22.52
C GLY A 1119 14.61 -13.24 22.80
N ASN A 1120 15.13 -12.03 22.57
CA ASN A 1120 16.51 -11.68 22.90
C ASN A 1120 16.73 -11.50 24.41
N ILE A 1121 17.82 -12.07 24.94
CA ILE A 1121 18.21 -11.97 26.35
C ILE A 1121 19.46 -11.09 26.48
N THR A 1122 19.29 -9.92 27.10
CA THR A 1122 20.34 -8.93 27.33
C THR A 1122 21.38 -9.37 28.35
N GLY A 1123 22.62 -8.93 28.16
CA GLY A 1123 23.77 -9.33 28.96
C GLY A 1123 23.98 -8.50 30.22
N THR A 1124 24.57 -9.12 31.24
CA THR A 1124 25.03 -8.44 32.46
C THR A 1124 26.40 -8.95 32.88
N LEU A 1125 27.45 -8.13 32.72
CA LEU A 1125 28.81 -8.46 33.20
C LEU A 1125 29.07 -7.81 34.57
N THR A 1126 29.30 -8.63 35.58
CA THR A 1126 29.72 -8.19 36.93
C THR A 1126 31.24 -8.27 37.05
N ILE A 1127 31.92 -7.14 37.18
CA ILE A 1127 33.35 -7.09 37.50
C ILE A 1127 33.49 -6.82 38.99
N THR A 1128 33.78 -7.84 39.80
CA THR A 1128 34.05 -7.64 41.23
C THR A 1128 35.42 -6.99 41.46
N PRO A 1129 35.56 -6.09 42.46
CA PRO A 1129 36.88 -5.60 42.86
C PRO A 1129 37.76 -6.77 43.33
N THR A 1130 39.01 -6.81 42.88
CA THR A 1130 39.99 -7.72 43.49
C THR A 1130 40.18 -7.35 44.96
N SER A 1131 40.13 -8.34 45.85
CA SER A 1131 40.23 -8.17 47.31
C SER A 1131 41.56 -7.53 47.73
N VAL A 1132 41.59 -6.20 47.85
CA VAL A 1132 42.75 -5.46 48.37
C VAL A 1132 42.84 -5.67 49.88
N THR A 1133 43.61 -6.67 50.29
CA THR A 1133 43.73 -7.07 51.72
C THR A 1133 44.62 -6.07 52.47
N PRO A 1134 44.12 -5.25 53.42
CA PRO A 1134 44.92 -4.19 54.01
C PRO A 1134 45.66 -4.66 55.27
N ASN A 1135 46.94 -4.98 55.12
CA ASN A 1135 47.93 -5.20 56.20
C ASN A 1135 47.75 -6.54 57.00
N LYS A 1136 48.68 -6.99 57.86
CA LYS A 1136 49.85 -6.34 58.48
C LYS A 1136 50.90 -7.38 58.98
N VAL A 1137 52.03 -6.87 59.48
CA VAL A 1137 53.07 -7.54 60.30
C VAL A 1137 54.15 -8.34 59.54
N VAL A 1138 55.40 -7.86 59.65
CA VAL A 1138 56.61 -8.68 59.52
C VAL A 1138 56.73 -9.53 60.78
N GLN A 1139 56.58 -10.86 60.69
CA GLN A 1139 56.89 -11.76 61.80
C GLN A 1139 58.35 -12.24 61.74
N ASN A 1140 58.98 -12.32 62.92
CA ASN A 1140 60.34 -12.78 63.11
C ASN A 1140 60.42 -14.32 63.02
N SER A 1141 61.52 -14.87 62.52
CA SER A 1141 61.68 -16.26 62.05
C SER A 1141 61.71 -17.36 63.11
N GLU A 1142 61.37 -17.05 64.37
CA GLU A 1142 61.38 -18.01 65.48
C GLU A 1142 60.05 -18.76 65.66
N VAL A 1143 58.90 -18.09 65.48
CA VAL A 1143 57.59 -18.65 65.86
C VAL A 1143 57.20 -19.88 65.02
N GLN A 1144 57.52 -19.87 63.71
CA GLN A 1144 57.12 -20.93 62.79
C GLN A 1144 57.77 -22.29 63.09
N LYS A 1145 58.90 -22.30 63.81
CA LYS A 1145 59.59 -23.54 64.24
C LYS A 1145 58.74 -24.36 65.22
N VAL A 1146 57.90 -23.70 66.02
CA VAL A 1146 57.08 -24.34 67.07
C VAL A 1146 55.83 -25.01 66.50
N ILE A 1147 55.22 -24.43 65.45
CA ILE A 1147 54.03 -25.00 64.82
C ILE A 1147 54.38 -26.28 64.04
N ASN A 1148 55.52 -26.27 63.34
CA ASN A 1148 55.98 -27.36 62.49
C ASN A 1148 56.40 -28.64 63.26
N SER A 1149 56.58 -28.60 64.58
CA SER A 1149 56.86 -29.80 65.39
C SER A 1149 55.58 -30.53 65.81
N ILE A 1150 54.47 -29.81 66.02
CA ILE A 1150 53.23 -30.36 66.59
C ILE A 1150 52.42 -31.14 65.53
N GLN A 1151 52.33 -30.64 64.30
CA GLN A 1151 51.60 -31.30 63.21
C GLN A 1151 52.28 -32.55 62.63
N ARG A 1152 53.46 -32.93 63.13
CA ARG A 1152 54.21 -34.12 62.68
C ARG A 1152 53.77 -35.44 63.35
N SER A 1153 52.74 -35.40 64.19
CA SER A 1153 52.45 -36.45 65.19
C SER A 1153 51.22 -37.33 64.90
N ILE A 1154 50.49 -37.08 63.81
CA ILE A 1154 49.26 -37.83 63.41
C ILE A 1154 49.42 -38.21 61.92
N SER A 1155 50.24 -39.22 61.61
CA SER A 1155 49.83 -40.63 61.44
C SER A 1155 48.88 -40.84 60.24
N THR A 1156 49.35 -41.05 59.01
CA THR A 1156 49.91 -42.32 58.44
C THR A 1156 48.92 -43.49 58.36
N GLN A 1157 48.35 -43.71 57.17
CA GLN A 1157 48.13 -45.02 56.50
C GLN A 1157 47.48 -44.69 55.13
N SER A 1158 48.09 -44.86 53.95
CA SER A 1158 48.74 -46.02 53.32
C SER A 1158 47.76 -47.06 52.74
N LEU A 1159 47.54 -47.04 51.43
CA LEU A 1159 48.15 -48.04 50.53
C LEU A 1159 48.03 -47.62 49.07
N SER A 1160 49.08 -47.87 48.29
CA SER A 1160 48.97 -48.03 46.84
C SER A 1160 48.71 -49.51 46.49
N ASN A 1161 48.40 -49.76 45.22
CA ASN A 1161 48.33 -51.08 44.56
C ASN A 1161 47.02 -51.88 44.78
N ILE A 1162 46.39 -52.31 43.67
CA ILE A 1162 46.06 -53.72 43.30
C ILE A 1162 45.02 -53.72 42.15
N LEU A 1163 45.17 -54.69 41.23
CA LEU A 1163 44.25 -55.11 40.15
C LEU A 1163 43.87 -54.09 39.04
N SER A 1164 44.67 -54.12 37.97
CA SER A 1164 44.15 -54.19 36.59
C SER A 1164 43.83 -55.66 36.23
N SER A 1165 43.01 -55.91 35.19
CA SER A 1165 43.19 -56.99 34.17
C SER A 1165 41.95 -57.28 33.29
N VAL A 1166 42.21 -57.89 32.10
CA VAL A 1166 41.29 -58.61 31.18
C VAL A 1166 40.27 -57.76 30.37
N ASN A 1167 39.85 -58.13 29.14
CA ASN A 1167 40.53 -58.40 27.85
C ASN A 1167 39.48 -58.79 26.78
N ASN A 1168 39.67 -58.39 25.50
CA ASN A 1168 39.10 -59.01 24.27
C ASN A 1168 37.55 -59.09 24.12
N SER A 1169 36.95 -59.45 22.97
CA SER A 1169 37.26 -59.19 21.53
C SER A 1169 36.06 -59.56 20.63
N THR A 1170 36.11 -59.18 19.33
CA THR A 1170 35.52 -59.87 18.14
C THR A 1170 34.01 -60.22 18.06
N VAL A 1171 33.29 -59.47 17.19
CA VAL A 1171 32.85 -59.86 15.82
C VAL A 1171 31.96 -61.13 15.59
N ASP A 1172 30.84 -60.87 14.88
CA ASP A 1172 30.01 -61.69 13.96
C ASP A 1172 29.00 -62.81 14.35
N THR A 1173 28.02 -62.88 13.44
CA THR A 1173 26.69 -63.48 13.28
C THR A 1173 26.44 -65.02 13.33
N GLN A 1174 25.13 -65.35 13.41
CA GLN A 1174 24.38 -66.53 12.85
C GLN A 1174 24.07 -67.76 13.73
N ILE A 1175 23.06 -68.55 13.28
CA ILE A 1175 22.49 -69.81 13.83
C ILE A 1175 21.56 -69.60 15.06
N GLN A 1176 20.27 -70.02 15.19
CA GLN A 1176 19.25 -70.87 14.51
C GLN A 1176 18.89 -72.18 15.28
N LYS A 1177 17.61 -72.36 15.73
CA LYS A 1177 16.72 -73.57 15.58
C LYS A 1177 15.59 -73.78 16.63
N GLN A 1178 14.39 -74.15 16.11
CA GLN A 1178 13.43 -75.22 16.57
C GLN A 1178 12.73 -75.13 17.97
N GLN A 1179 11.48 -75.58 18.20
CA GLN A 1179 10.34 -75.99 17.33
C GLN A 1179 9.00 -76.20 18.12
N ASN A 1180 7.86 -76.25 17.40
CA ASN A 1180 6.60 -77.00 17.69
C ASN A 1180 5.69 -76.57 18.87
N SER A 1181 4.35 -76.76 18.85
CA SER A 1181 3.40 -77.19 17.78
C SER A 1181 1.91 -77.05 18.19
N ASN A 1182 0.99 -77.07 17.20
CA ASN A 1182 -0.47 -77.35 17.29
C ASN A 1182 -1.36 -76.23 17.92
N LEU A 1183 -2.62 -75.96 17.52
CA LEU A 1183 -3.58 -76.50 16.51
C LEU A 1183 -4.63 -75.35 16.25
N LEU A 1184 -5.32 -75.12 15.12
CA LEU A 1184 -5.31 -75.66 13.75
C LEU A 1184 -5.80 -74.60 12.70
N ASN A 1185 -5.72 -75.00 11.43
CA ASN A 1185 -6.12 -74.37 10.15
C ASN A 1185 -7.64 -74.17 9.97
N THR A 1186 -8.16 -73.40 8.98
CA THR A 1186 -8.02 -73.46 7.50
C THR A 1186 -8.61 -72.16 6.87
N ASN A 1187 -8.53 -71.74 5.59
CA ASN A 1187 -7.80 -72.06 4.33
C ASN A 1187 -8.08 -70.89 3.32
N GLN A 1188 -7.42 -70.65 2.17
CA GLN A 1188 -6.09 -70.97 1.62
C GLN A 1188 -5.85 -70.08 0.36
N ASN A 1189 -4.60 -69.99 -0.13
CA ASN A 1189 -4.16 -69.59 -1.49
C ASN A 1189 -4.28 -68.10 -1.91
N VAL A 1190 -3.60 -67.60 -2.96
CA VAL A 1190 -2.17 -67.63 -3.40
C VAL A 1190 -2.09 -67.09 -4.86
N GLN A 1191 -1.30 -66.03 -5.07
CA GLN A 1191 -0.64 -65.57 -6.32
C GLN A 1191 -1.44 -65.30 -7.63
N THR A 1192 -0.79 -64.48 -8.48
CA THR A 1192 -0.70 -64.55 -9.97
C THR A 1192 -1.43 -63.48 -10.81
N LEU A 1193 -0.62 -62.53 -11.32
CA LEU A 1193 -0.67 -61.74 -12.58
C LEU A 1193 -1.99 -61.20 -13.23
N ALA A 1194 -1.85 -59.92 -13.62
CA ALA A 1194 -2.16 -59.31 -14.93
C ALA A 1194 -3.55 -58.71 -15.29
N LEU A 1195 -3.48 -57.46 -15.77
CA LEU A 1195 -4.24 -56.81 -16.86
C LEU A 1195 -5.79 -56.79 -16.86
N GLY A 1196 -6.40 -55.59 -17.04
CA GLY A 1196 -7.67 -55.49 -17.79
C GLY A 1196 -8.69 -54.40 -17.41
N LYS A 1197 -8.43 -53.14 -17.80
CA LYS A 1197 -9.38 -52.12 -18.33
C LYS A 1197 -10.87 -52.02 -17.87
N ASP A 1198 -11.20 -50.79 -17.45
CA ASP A 1198 -12.32 -49.92 -17.89
C ASP A 1198 -13.79 -50.07 -17.37
N LEU A 1199 -14.49 -48.92 -17.38
CA LEU A 1199 -15.95 -48.65 -17.25
C LEU A 1199 -16.60 -48.93 -15.86
N GLY A 1200 -17.18 -47.98 -15.11
CA GLY A 1200 -17.58 -46.59 -15.37
C GLY A 1200 -18.87 -46.22 -14.58
N ILE A 1201 -19.24 -44.92 -14.59
CA ILE A 1201 -20.55 -44.33 -14.19
C ILE A 1201 -20.75 -44.06 -12.66
N SER A 1202 -21.69 -43.15 -12.35
CA SER A 1202 -21.76 -42.26 -11.16
C SER A 1202 -23.23 -42.06 -10.66
N ILE A 1203 -23.49 -40.99 -9.88
CA ILE A 1203 -24.78 -40.30 -9.55
C ILE A 1203 -25.53 -40.76 -8.27
N VAL A 1204 -26.12 -39.91 -7.38
CA VAL A 1204 -25.86 -38.50 -6.94
C VAL A 1204 -26.79 -38.06 -5.76
N ASN A 1205 -26.49 -36.94 -5.07
CA ASN A 1205 -27.34 -36.08 -4.18
C ASN A 1205 -27.85 -36.56 -2.79
N GLY A 1206 -28.00 -35.61 -1.83
CA GLY A 1206 -28.48 -35.94 -0.47
C GLY A 1206 -28.84 -34.86 0.61
N GLY A 1207 -28.72 -33.53 0.41
CA GLY A 1207 -29.47 -32.52 1.20
C GLY A 1207 -28.94 -31.96 2.56
N VAL A 1208 -28.57 -30.66 2.52
CA VAL A 1208 -28.61 -29.58 3.55
C VAL A 1208 -29.06 -29.87 5.00
N ASN A 1209 -28.27 -29.45 6.01
CA ASN A 1209 -28.41 -28.14 6.69
C ASN A 1209 -27.38 -27.90 7.83
N ALA A 1210 -27.11 -26.62 8.11
CA ALA A 1210 -26.38 -26.16 9.31
C ALA A 1210 -27.35 -25.64 10.39
N PRO A 1211 -26.87 -25.40 11.63
CA PRO A 1211 -26.79 -23.98 12.03
C PRO A 1211 -25.51 -23.58 12.77
N SER A 1212 -25.32 -22.27 12.86
CA SER A 1212 -24.23 -21.55 13.53
C SER A 1212 -24.04 -21.89 15.02
N ILE A 1213 -22.78 -21.85 15.48
CA ILE A 1213 -22.41 -21.66 16.90
C ILE A 1213 -21.73 -20.28 17.07
N ASN A 1214 -21.98 -19.65 18.22
CA ASN A 1214 -21.67 -18.24 18.49
C ASN A 1214 -20.28 -18.06 19.12
N ILE A 1215 -19.54 -17.03 18.69
CA ILE A 1215 -18.18 -16.71 19.17
C ILE A 1215 -18.18 -16.01 20.54
N GLU A 1216 -19.35 -15.60 21.05
CA GLU A 1216 -19.49 -14.96 22.37
C GLU A 1216 -19.13 -15.88 23.56
N GLU A 1217 -19.29 -17.21 23.46
CA GLU A 1217 -19.08 -18.12 24.61
C GLU A 1217 -17.61 -18.41 24.95
N ILE A 1218 -16.66 -18.16 24.03
CA ILE A 1218 -15.22 -18.39 24.28
C ILE A 1218 -14.59 -17.27 25.15
N LYS A 1219 -15.28 -16.12 25.32
CA LYS A 1219 -14.76 -14.96 26.05
C LYS A 1219 -14.75 -15.09 27.59
N ASN A 1220 -15.30 -16.15 28.17
CA ASN A 1220 -15.69 -16.17 29.59
C ASN A 1220 -14.94 -17.19 30.48
N LEU A 1221 -13.78 -17.71 30.06
CA LEU A 1221 -13.12 -18.84 30.75
C LEU A 1221 -11.63 -18.68 31.15
N LEU A 1222 -11.00 -17.53 30.92
CA LEU A 1222 -9.62 -17.26 31.40
C LEU A 1222 -9.48 -15.87 32.02
N SER A 1223 -9.76 -15.79 33.32
CA SER A 1223 -9.47 -14.63 34.18
C SER A 1223 -8.58 -15.08 35.35
N THR A 1224 -7.57 -14.25 35.72
CA THR A 1224 -6.57 -14.51 36.79
C THR A 1224 -5.59 -15.65 36.48
N GLN A 1225 -4.32 -15.63 36.89
CA GLN A 1225 -3.52 -14.59 37.57
C GLN A 1225 -2.03 -14.80 37.17
N ASN A 1226 -1.15 -13.79 37.15
CA ASN A 1226 -1.32 -12.36 37.44
C ASN A 1226 -1.09 -11.53 36.18
#